data_AF-A0A7Y3L3G8-F1
#
_entry.id   AF-A0A7Y3L3G8-F1
#
_cell.length_a   1.000
_cell.length_b   1.000
_cell.length_c   1.000
_cell.angle_alpha   90.00
_cell.angle_beta   90.00
_cell.angle_gamma   90.00
#
_symmetry.space_group_name_H-M   'P 1'
#
loop_
_entity.id
_entity.type
_entity.pdbx_description
1 polymer ?
#
loop_
_entity_poly.entity_id
_entity_poly.type
_entity_poly.pdbx_seq_one_letter_code
_entity_poly.pdbx_strand_id
1 'polypeptide(L)'
;MRVTRLGWSAGAAAAFALFAAGSTGNNLLYMIFAAVAAALALSFSSGWANLTGLSARVDLPDQAFRGEPFTARVVVSNEGRWVAHMVKVVGPFGVSTARDVAAGGVAGVDLRLILPARGRNRVEGLVLESLYPFGLLALRRRVPAFEALALPPASPFLPRGELESDVRAAGAGARRRAREGEFFGPRAYTPDDDARLIHWKLSAKTGRPVVAEHASAPEGRAVVRLDGVDDAAVERAASACRWYIDAGAETGLAGSGVEVAPARGLGQLDRLLRALALVGEGANPRTAPTAARSREPDTVDAPSLRRLLCFGGVLVYLSLFLIDELDARVLLAGAPFALLGVYLQERGGPFLPGGVSNILSAGMLAFLALVDFRRSGAAIANTHLLEYLLLNRALSPWSARDLRQVFLILFLSFFLVSGLTISPFYFPIFIAWVAFSGAWLMLQAGADEARPREWLTALGRELALGAALGAVVFVAVPRVEGLRRFNPFAASGLDKLQVRSQAVMGFTDKVTLGFFGTLRRSPARVMRVKPEAAGLNGAHPPIYVRGAALDDFDGKSWTKSPLDFHFHENGRVHEARGDRAWVPASGAALTFPLPPSPGEPAYEIELYPIRVSVLFTVGAPRLVDGVGRGVWFDHTDSVYAAEPFAGGARYKIVSASPGQEPTDAATDLRARA
;
A
#
# COMPACT_ATOMS: atom_id res chain seq x y z
N MET A 1 -10.66 -16.97 -3.06
CA MET A 1 -9.91 -15.82 -2.51
C MET A 1 -9.11 -15.19 -3.65
N ARG A 2 -8.96 -13.86 -3.68
CA ARG A 2 -8.12 -13.10 -4.62
C ARG A 2 -7.38 -12.02 -3.82
N VAL A 3 -6.05 -11.92 -3.96
CA VAL A 3 -5.29 -10.79 -3.40
C VAL A 3 -5.54 -9.55 -4.26
N THR A 4 -5.85 -8.40 -3.67
CA THR A 4 -6.05 -7.17 -4.44
C THR A 4 -4.70 -6.53 -4.81
N ARG A 5 -4.68 -5.53 -5.70
CA ARG A 5 -3.44 -4.77 -5.98
C ARG A 5 -2.87 -4.14 -4.70
N LEU A 6 -3.76 -3.71 -3.80
CA LEU A 6 -3.42 -3.11 -2.52
C LEU A 6 -2.85 -4.16 -1.53
N GLY A 7 -3.42 -5.36 -1.52
CA GLY A 7 -2.88 -6.51 -0.79
C GLY A 7 -1.48 -6.91 -1.26
N TRP A 8 -1.21 -6.88 -2.56
CA TRP A 8 0.13 -7.13 -3.10
C TRP A 8 1.14 -6.04 -2.67
N SER A 9 0.78 -4.76 -2.73
CA SER A 9 1.65 -3.69 -2.21
C SER A 9 1.87 -3.79 -0.70
N ALA A 10 0.85 -4.18 0.07
CA ALA A 10 0.98 -4.41 1.52
C ALA A 10 1.89 -5.61 1.82
N GLY A 11 1.77 -6.72 1.08
CA GLY A 11 2.65 -7.88 1.20
C GLY A 11 4.11 -7.55 0.84
N ALA A 12 4.34 -6.78 -0.23
CA ALA A 12 5.68 -6.30 -0.59
C ALA A 12 6.26 -5.36 0.47
N ALA A 13 5.45 -4.43 1.00
CA ALA A 13 5.85 -3.53 2.09
C ALA A 13 6.17 -4.30 3.39
N ALA A 14 5.40 -5.33 3.73
CA ALA A 14 5.69 -6.20 4.87
C ALA A 14 6.99 -6.98 4.68
N ALA A 15 7.21 -7.58 3.50
CA ALA A 15 8.45 -8.29 3.20
C ALA A 15 9.68 -7.36 3.27
N PHE A 16 9.57 -6.14 2.73
CA PHE A 16 10.61 -5.11 2.82
C PHE A 16 10.86 -4.65 4.26
N ALA A 17 9.80 -4.41 5.03
CA ALA A 17 9.88 -4.05 6.44
C ALA A 17 10.57 -5.13 7.28
N LEU A 18 10.22 -6.40 7.10
CA LEU A 18 10.84 -7.53 7.80
C LEU A 18 12.31 -7.69 7.41
N PHE A 19 12.65 -7.55 6.13
CA PHE A 19 14.03 -7.61 5.64
C PHE A 19 14.88 -6.49 6.25
N ALA A 20 14.40 -5.24 6.19
CA ALA A 20 15.07 -4.09 6.78
C ALA A 20 15.19 -4.19 8.31
N ALA A 21 14.17 -4.73 8.99
CA ALA A 21 14.20 -4.99 10.43
C ALA A 21 15.21 -6.08 10.82
N GLY A 22 15.34 -7.13 10.00
CA GLY A 22 16.32 -8.21 10.18
C GLY A 22 17.76 -7.76 9.98
N SER A 23 18.02 -6.91 8.99
CA SER A 23 19.36 -6.41 8.66
C SER A 23 19.84 -5.30 9.59
N THR A 24 18.98 -4.33 9.94
CA THR A 24 19.31 -3.23 10.86
C THR A 24 19.16 -3.60 12.34
N GLY A 25 18.24 -4.51 12.67
CA GLY A 25 17.86 -4.78 14.05
C GLY A 25 16.93 -3.73 14.68
N ASN A 26 16.34 -2.82 13.89
CA ASN A 26 15.43 -1.79 14.38
C ASN A 26 14.04 -2.35 14.77
N ASN A 27 13.69 -2.24 16.06
CA ASN A 27 12.41 -2.70 16.61
C ASN A 27 11.17 -1.98 16.03
N LEU A 28 11.29 -0.73 15.60
CA LEU A 28 10.17 0.00 15.00
C LEU A 28 9.79 -0.59 13.62
N LEU A 29 10.78 -1.07 12.85
CA LEU A 29 10.52 -1.75 11.58
C LEU A 29 9.82 -3.11 11.79
N TYR A 30 10.15 -3.83 12.88
CA TYR A 30 9.38 -5.02 13.30
C TYR A 30 7.94 -4.66 13.69
N MET A 31 7.69 -3.50 14.29
CA MET A 31 6.32 -3.04 14.59
C MET A 31 5.53 -2.70 13.32
N ILE A 32 6.15 -2.03 12.34
CA ILE A 32 5.50 -1.77 11.04
C ILE A 32 5.18 -3.09 10.33
N PHE A 33 6.13 -4.02 10.28
CA PHE A 33 5.89 -5.37 9.75
C PHE A 33 4.69 -6.03 10.43
N ALA A 34 4.67 -6.04 11.77
CA ALA A 34 3.63 -6.68 12.55
C ALA A 34 2.25 -6.03 12.33
N ALA A 35 2.18 -4.70 12.20
CA ALA A 35 0.93 -3.99 11.89
C ALA A 35 0.40 -4.33 10.48
N VAL A 36 1.26 -4.37 9.46
CA VAL A 36 0.84 -4.73 8.08
C VAL A 36 0.45 -6.21 7.99
N ALA A 37 1.20 -7.10 8.65
CA ALA A 37 0.88 -8.52 8.74
C ALA A 37 -0.45 -8.76 9.48
N ALA A 38 -0.70 -8.04 10.58
CA ALA A 38 -1.98 -8.08 11.29
C ALA A 38 -3.13 -7.56 10.41
N ALA A 39 -2.95 -6.49 9.65
CA ALA A 39 -3.96 -5.98 8.73
C ALA A 39 -4.31 -6.98 7.60
N LEU A 40 -3.31 -7.71 7.07
CA LEU A 40 -3.53 -8.79 6.10
C LEU A 40 -4.28 -9.97 6.71
N ALA A 41 -3.88 -10.42 7.90
CA ALA A 41 -4.52 -11.52 8.60
C ALA A 41 -5.95 -11.17 9.06
N LEU A 42 -6.20 -9.94 9.51
CA LEU A 42 -7.54 -9.44 9.84
C LEU A 42 -8.43 -9.29 8.60
N SER A 43 -7.87 -8.86 7.47
CA SER A 43 -8.59 -8.87 6.18
C SER A 43 -8.98 -10.28 5.73
N PHE A 44 -8.22 -11.31 6.12
CA PHE A 44 -8.58 -12.69 5.85
C PHE A 44 -9.67 -13.18 6.81
N SER A 45 -9.47 -13.03 8.12
CA SER A 45 -10.39 -13.56 9.14
C SER A 45 -11.72 -12.81 9.19
N SER A 46 -11.71 -11.48 9.28
CA SER A 46 -12.93 -10.66 9.28
C SER A 46 -13.67 -10.83 7.95
N GLY A 47 -12.98 -10.78 6.80
CA GLY A 47 -13.59 -10.98 5.49
C GLY A 47 -14.15 -12.40 5.25
N TRP A 48 -13.60 -13.43 5.92
CA TRP A 48 -14.13 -14.79 5.87
C TRP A 48 -15.39 -14.91 6.72
N ALA A 49 -15.35 -14.45 7.97
CA ALA A 49 -16.51 -14.38 8.85
C ALA A 49 -17.68 -13.59 8.21
N ASN A 50 -17.37 -12.50 7.50
CA ASN A 50 -18.29 -11.64 6.78
C ASN A 50 -19.01 -12.31 5.58
N LEU A 51 -18.60 -13.51 5.15
CA LEU A 51 -19.27 -14.31 4.13
C LEU A 51 -19.82 -15.65 4.67
N THR A 52 -19.46 -16.01 5.90
CA THR A 52 -19.98 -17.19 6.61
C THR A 52 -21.41 -16.89 7.08
N GLY A 53 -22.35 -17.84 6.86
CA GLY A 53 -23.76 -17.63 7.18
C GLY A 53 -24.54 -16.74 6.19
N LEU A 54 -23.90 -16.15 5.18
CA LEU A 54 -24.63 -15.44 4.12
C LEU A 54 -25.23 -16.39 3.09
N SER A 55 -26.48 -16.16 2.72
CA SER A 55 -27.15 -16.77 1.57
C SER A 55 -27.72 -15.65 0.67
N ALA A 56 -27.93 -15.94 -0.61
CA ALA A 56 -28.45 -14.96 -1.56
C ALA A 56 -29.46 -15.60 -2.50
N ARG A 57 -30.60 -14.92 -2.65
CA ARG A 57 -31.73 -15.22 -3.53
C ARG A 57 -31.82 -14.12 -4.59
N VAL A 58 -32.28 -14.46 -5.79
CA VAL A 58 -32.56 -13.49 -6.85
C VAL A 58 -34.06 -13.43 -7.08
N ASP A 59 -34.65 -12.27 -6.83
CA ASP A 59 -36.01 -11.94 -7.23
C ASP A 59 -35.97 -11.31 -8.62
N LEU A 60 -36.59 -12.00 -9.57
CA LEU A 60 -36.75 -11.55 -10.95
C LEU A 60 -38.05 -10.75 -11.09
N PRO A 61 -38.12 -9.77 -12.01
CA PRO A 61 -39.39 -9.13 -12.36
C PRO A 61 -40.31 -10.15 -13.05
N ASP A 62 -41.62 -9.91 -13.00
CA ASP A 62 -42.64 -10.79 -13.60
C ASP A 62 -42.42 -11.00 -15.11
N GLN A 63 -41.86 -9.97 -15.78
CA GLN A 63 -41.54 -9.96 -17.20
C GLN A 63 -40.09 -9.48 -17.41
N ALA A 64 -39.31 -10.29 -18.13
CA ALA A 64 -38.01 -9.94 -18.66
C ALA A 64 -37.98 -10.34 -20.14
N PHE A 65 -37.53 -9.45 -21.03
CA PHE A 65 -37.51 -9.70 -22.47
C PHE A 65 -36.10 -10.10 -22.96
N ARG A 66 -36.04 -10.94 -23.99
CA ARG A 66 -34.78 -11.34 -24.64
C ARG A 66 -34.02 -10.08 -25.11
N GLY A 67 -32.75 -9.99 -24.73
CA GLY A 67 -31.82 -8.93 -25.14
C GLY A 67 -31.98 -7.59 -24.40
N GLU A 68 -33.05 -7.39 -23.63
CA GLU A 68 -33.29 -6.14 -22.91
C GLU A 68 -32.66 -6.13 -21.50
N PRO A 69 -32.07 -4.99 -21.07
CA PRO A 69 -31.56 -4.85 -19.71
C PRO A 69 -32.70 -4.62 -18.71
N PHE A 70 -32.79 -5.51 -17.73
CA PHE A 70 -33.74 -5.42 -16.62
C PHE A 70 -33.01 -5.36 -15.27
N THR A 71 -33.71 -4.93 -14.23
CA THR A 71 -33.20 -4.90 -12.86
C THR A 71 -33.74 -6.11 -12.10
N ALA A 72 -32.87 -6.98 -11.64
CA ALA A 72 -33.18 -8.04 -10.69
C ALA A 72 -32.82 -7.60 -9.27
N ARG A 73 -33.64 -7.95 -8.28
CA ARG A 73 -33.35 -7.67 -6.88
C ARG A 73 -32.68 -8.89 -6.24
N VAL A 74 -31.42 -8.73 -5.84
CA VAL A 74 -30.69 -9.78 -5.12
C VAL A 74 -30.89 -9.56 -3.63
N VAL A 75 -31.56 -10.51 -3.00
CA VAL A 75 -31.87 -10.52 -1.57
C VAL A 75 -30.80 -11.33 -0.85
N VAL A 76 -29.95 -10.64 -0.09
CA VAL A 76 -28.90 -11.23 0.73
C VAL A 76 -29.44 -11.41 2.15
N SER A 77 -29.50 -12.64 2.64
CA SER A 77 -29.85 -12.94 4.03
C SER A 77 -28.64 -13.40 4.84
N ASN A 78 -28.63 -13.05 6.12
CA ASN A 78 -27.53 -13.34 7.03
C ASN A 78 -28.02 -14.24 8.18
N GLU A 79 -27.77 -15.54 8.04
CA GLU A 79 -28.04 -16.55 9.07
C GLU A 79 -26.91 -16.61 10.13
N GLY A 80 -25.91 -15.73 10.02
CA GLY A 80 -24.78 -15.60 10.93
C GLY A 80 -25.10 -14.82 12.21
N ARG A 81 -24.18 -14.92 13.18
CA ARG A 81 -24.27 -14.25 14.50
C ARG A 81 -23.78 -12.80 14.51
N TRP A 82 -23.19 -12.33 13.41
CA TRP A 82 -22.52 -11.03 13.30
C TRP A 82 -23.08 -10.25 12.12
N VAL A 83 -23.01 -8.92 12.17
CA VAL A 83 -23.35 -8.06 11.03
C VAL A 83 -22.35 -8.31 9.90
N ALA A 84 -22.85 -8.51 8.68
CA ALA A 84 -22.01 -8.58 7.49
C ALA A 84 -21.95 -7.20 6.82
N HIS A 85 -20.74 -6.64 6.75
CA HIS A 85 -20.45 -5.31 6.25
C HIS A 85 -19.97 -5.37 4.78
N MET A 86 -20.30 -4.34 3.98
CA MET A 86 -19.80 -4.07 2.63
C MET A 86 -19.82 -5.29 1.68
N VAL A 87 -20.92 -6.06 1.69
CA VAL A 87 -21.06 -7.26 0.86
C VAL A 87 -21.38 -6.85 -0.58
N LYS A 88 -20.45 -7.06 -1.50
CA LYS A 88 -20.62 -6.77 -2.93
C LYS A 88 -21.30 -7.96 -3.61
N VAL A 89 -22.41 -7.71 -4.28
CA VAL A 89 -23.02 -8.65 -5.23
C VAL A 89 -22.44 -8.35 -6.61
N VAL A 90 -21.55 -9.23 -7.08
CA VAL A 90 -20.87 -9.14 -8.37
C VAL A 90 -21.56 -10.07 -9.36
N GLY A 91 -22.06 -9.51 -10.46
CA GLY A 91 -22.65 -10.26 -11.57
C GLY A 91 -22.02 -9.94 -12.92
N PRO A 92 -22.51 -10.55 -14.01
CA PRO A 92 -21.91 -10.38 -15.34
C PRO A 92 -22.04 -8.95 -15.89
N PHE A 93 -23.13 -8.26 -15.55
CA PHE A 93 -23.51 -6.96 -16.10
C PHE A 93 -23.43 -5.79 -15.08
N GLY A 94 -22.93 -6.04 -13.87
CA GLY A 94 -22.82 -4.99 -12.85
C GLY A 94 -22.31 -5.47 -11.49
N VAL A 95 -22.10 -4.50 -10.60
CA VAL A 95 -21.78 -4.71 -9.19
C VAL A 95 -22.73 -3.84 -8.36
N SER A 96 -23.32 -4.44 -7.32
CA SER A 96 -24.13 -3.74 -6.32
C SER A 96 -23.56 -4.04 -4.93
N THR A 97 -23.83 -3.20 -3.92
CA THR A 97 -23.23 -3.37 -2.57
C THR A 97 -24.30 -3.27 -1.49
N ALA A 98 -24.47 -4.33 -0.71
CA ALA A 98 -25.22 -4.31 0.54
C ALA A 98 -24.30 -3.73 1.62
N ARG A 99 -24.63 -2.54 2.14
CA ARG A 99 -23.78 -1.82 3.10
C ARG A 99 -23.64 -2.59 4.40
N ASP A 100 -24.77 -2.95 5.01
CA ASP A 100 -24.84 -3.79 6.20
C ASP A 100 -25.99 -4.78 6.09
N VAL A 101 -25.73 -6.04 6.45
CA VAL A 101 -26.74 -7.08 6.64
C VAL A 101 -26.68 -7.51 8.09
N ALA A 102 -27.64 -7.06 8.90
CA ALA A 102 -27.71 -7.38 10.33
C ALA A 102 -27.71 -8.90 10.58
N ALA A 103 -27.28 -9.35 11.75
CA ALA A 103 -27.39 -10.75 12.16
C ALA A 103 -28.87 -11.17 12.19
N GLY A 104 -29.22 -12.29 11.54
CA GLY A 104 -30.62 -12.68 11.29
C GLY A 104 -31.39 -11.80 10.30
N GLY A 105 -30.73 -10.80 9.71
CA GLY A 105 -31.33 -9.79 8.85
C GLY A 105 -31.24 -10.09 7.35
N VAL A 106 -31.87 -9.22 6.57
CA VAL A 106 -31.96 -9.31 5.11
C VAL A 106 -31.73 -7.95 4.48
N ALA A 107 -30.97 -7.89 3.38
CA ALA A 107 -30.77 -6.69 2.58
C ALA A 107 -31.03 -6.97 1.09
N GLY A 108 -31.88 -6.17 0.45
CA GLY A 108 -32.11 -6.22 -0.98
C GLY A 108 -31.21 -5.24 -1.72
N VAL A 109 -30.51 -5.70 -2.76
CA VAL A 109 -29.72 -4.85 -3.66
C VAL A 109 -30.10 -5.08 -5.11
N ASP A 110 -30.19 -3.99 -5.87
CA ASP A 110 -30.65 -4.04 -7.25
C ASP A 110 -29.43 -4.26 -8.17
N LEU A 111 -29.56 -5.19 -9.10
CA LEU A 111 -28.52 -5.62 -10.04
C LEU A 111 -29.09 -5.67 -11.46
N ARG A 112 -28.44 -4.99 -12.40
CA ARG A 112 -28.82 -5.06 -13.82
C ARG A 112 -28.37 -6.40 -14.42
N LEU A 113 -29.24 -7.02 -15.21
CA LEU A 113 -29.00 -8.27 -15.93
C LEU A 113 -29.58 -8.18 -17.36
N ILE A 114 -29.11 -9.04 -18.26
CA ILE A 114 -29.64 -9.21 -19.62
C ILE A 114 -29.80 -10.71 -19.87
N LEU A 115 -30.94 -11.14 -20.41
CA LEU A 115 -31.14 -12.54 -20.85
C LEU A 115 -30.89 -12.63 -22.37
N PRO A 116 -29.85 -13.35 -22.83
CA PRO A 116 -29.42 -13.34 -24.23
C PRO A 116 -30.34 -14.13 -25.17
N ALA A 117 -31.06 -15.13 -24.65
CA ALA A 117 -31.85 -16.07 -25.44
C ALA A 117 -33.31 -16.03 -25.01
N ARG A 118 -34.27 -16.33 -25.90
CA ARG A 118 -35.68 -16.52 -25.52
C ARG A 118 -35.84 -17.81 -24.69
N GLY A 119 -36.81 -17.83 -23.78
CA GLY A 119 -37.17 -19.01 -23.01
C GLY A 119 -36.34 -19.17 -21.75
N ARG A 120 -36.11 -20.41 -21.32
CA ARG A 120 -35.38 -20.68 -20.09
C ARG A 120 -33.89 -20.35 -20.24
N ASN A 121 -33.43 -19.36 -19.47
CA ASN A 121 -32.03 -18.99 -19.35
C ASN A 121 -31.52 -19.46 -18.00
N ARG A 122 -30.47 -20.28 -17.99
CA ARG A 122 -29.73 -20.63 -16.78
C ARG A 122 -28.66 -19.56 -16.53
N VAL A 123 -28.84 -18.78 -15.47
CA VAL A 123 -27.94 -17.68 -15.10
C VAL A 123 -26.95 -18.18 -14.07
N GLU A 124 -25.66 -18.05 -14.39
CA GLU A 124 -24.54 -18.43 -13.53
C GLU A 124 -23.56 -17.26 -13.33
N GLY A 125 -22.60 -17.42 -12.43
CA GLY A 125 -21.51 -16.46 -12.25
C GLY A 125 -21.80 -15.30 -11.27
N LEU A 126 -22.96 -15.28 -10.62
CA LEU A 126 -23.20 -14.40 -9.47
C LEU A 126 -22.29 -14.79 -8.28
N VAL A 127 -21.69 -13.80 -7.65
CA VAL A 127 -20.73 -13.96 -6.55
C VAL A 127 -20.98 -12.91 -5.47
N LEU A 128 -21.08 -13.35 -4.22
CA LEU A 128 -20.90 -12.48 -3.06
C LEU A 128 -19.39 -12.27 -2.84
N GLU A 129 -18.93 -11.03 -2.90
CA GLU A 129 -17.55 -10.63 -2.63
C GLU A 129 -17.51 -9.77 -1.36
N SER A 130 -16.54 -10.04 -0.48
CA SER A 130 -16.20 -9.16 0.63
C SER A 130 -14.77 -8.65 0.48
N LEU A 131 -14.63 -7.34 0.68
CA LEU A 131 -13.36 -6.62 0.81
C LEU A 131 -13.10 -6.19 2.27
N TYR A 132 -13.94 -6.64 3.21
CA TYR A 132 -13.91 -6.17 4.59
C TYR A 132 -12.66 -6.67 5.36
N PRO A 133 -12.01 -5.82 6.18
CA PRO A 133 -12.28 -4.41 6.42
C PRO A 133 -11.48 -3.47 5.50
N PHE A 134 -10.28 -3.87 5.08
CA PHE A 134 -9.25 -2.96 4.52
C PHE A 134 -9.05 -3.04 3.01
N GLY A 135 -9.83 -3.86 2.29
CA GLY A 135 -9.68 -4.02 0.82
C GLY A 135 -8.38 -4.70 0.37
N LEU A 136 -7.58 -5.26 1.27
CA LEU A 136 -6.34 -5.98 0.94
C LEU A 136 -6.62 -7.33 0.27
N LEU A 137 -7.73 -7.98 0.64
CA LEU A 137 -8.13 -9.30 0.17
C LEU A 137 -9.58 -9.26 -0.32
N ALA A 138 -9.84 -9.94 -1.43
CA ALA A 138 -11.17 -10.15 -1.99
C ALA A 138 -11.58 -11.61 -1.77
N LEU A 139 -12.40 -11.84 -0.75
CA LEU A 139 -13.00 -13.14 -0.48
C LEU A 139 -14.31 -13.26 -1.26
N ARG A 140 -14.62 -14.46 -1.74
CA ARG A 140 -15.68 -14.69 -2.73
C ARG A 140 -16.43 -15.98 -2.43
N ARG A 141 -17.76 -15.91 -2.43
CA ARG A 141 -18.68 -17.05 -2.31
C ARG A 141 -19.59 -17.05 -3.54
N ARG A 142 -19.66 -18.16 -4.28
CA ARG A 142 -20.57 -18.28 -5.43
C ARG A 142 -22.02 -18.34 -4.94
N VAL A 143 -22.91 -17.65 -5.63
CA VAL A 143 -24.36 -17.84 -5.50
C VAL A 143 -24.75 -19.04 -6.40
N PRO A 144 -25.70 -19.90 -5.99
CA PRO A 144 -26.19 -20.97 -6.85
C PRO A 144 -26.72 -20.45 -8.19
N ALA A 145 -26.63 -21.30 -9.22
CA ALA A 145 -27.28 -21.04 -10.50
C ALA A 145 -28.80 -20.99 -10.32
N PHE A 146 -29.47 -20.13 -11.10
CA PHE A 146 -30.94 -20.02 -11.11
C PHE A 146 -31.44 -19.93 -12.54
N GLU A 147 -32.71 -20.29 -12.76
CA GLU A 147 -33.37 -20.17 -14.05
C GLU A 147 -34.21 -18.90 -14.12
N ALA A 148 -34.18 -18.23 -15.27
CA ALA A 148 -34.94 -17.04 -15.58
C ALA A 148 -35.66 -17.22 -16.93
N LEU A 149 -36.92 -16.81 -17.03
CA LEU A 149 -37.68 -16.88 -18.28
C LEU A 149 -37.55 -15.56 -19.05
N ALA A 150 -37.03 -15.63 -20.27
CA ALA A 150 -37.00 -14.51 -21.21
C ALA A 150 -38.17 -14.58 -22.19
N LEU A 151 -39.05 -13.60 -22.15
CA LEU A 151 -40.13 -13.43 -23.11
C LEU A 151 -39.58 -12.97 -24.47
N PRO A 152 -40.20 -13.37 -25.60
CA PRO A 152 -39.89 -12.77 -26.89
C PRO A 152 -40.22 -11.27 -26.88
N PRO A 153 -39.40 -10.39 -27.48
CA PRO A 153 -39.78 -9.00 -27.70
C PRO A 153 -41.05 -8.93 -28.54
N ALA A 154 -42.03 -8.17 -28.05
CA ALA A 154 -43.31 -7.94 -28.71
C ALA A 154 -43.41 -6.46 -29.11
N SER A 155 -42.96 -6.15 -30.32
CA SER A 155 -42.98 -4.79 -30.85
C SER A 155 -44.40 -4.36 -31.20
N PRO A 156 -44.90 -3.22 -30.70
CA PRO A 156 -46.20 -2.70 -31.10
C PRO A 156 -46.20 -2.04 -32.49
N PHE A 157 -45.08 -2.08 -33.22
CA PHE A 157 -44.84 -1.31 -34.45
C PHE A 157 -44.63 -2.17 -35.71
N LEU A 158 -44.98 -3.45 -35.70
CA LEU A 158 -44.88 -4.30 -36.89
C LEU A 158 -45.89 -3.83 -37.97
N PRO A 159 -45.49 -3.69 -39.25
CA PRO A 159 -46.41 -3.34 -40.33
C PRO A 159 -47.49 -4.41 -40.51
N ARG A 160 -48.73 -3.99 -40.81
CA ARG A 160 -49.88 -4.91 -40.97
C ARG A 160 -49.63 -6.03 -41.98
N GLY A 161 -48.92 -5.77 -43.08
CA GLY A 161 -48.58 -6.79 -44.10
C GLY A 161 -47.64 -7.90 -43.60
N GLU A 162 -46.93 -7.70 -42.49
CA GLU A 162 -46.10 -8.72 -41.83
C GLU A 162 -46.85 -9.45 -40.68
N LEU A 163 -48.04 -8.94 -40.33
CA LEU A 163 -48.92 -9.42 -39.25
C LEU A 163 -50.06 -10.31 -39.74
N GLU A 164 -50.25 -10.49 -41.06
CA GLU A 164 -51.29 -11.34 -41.64
C GLU A 164 -50.98 -12.85 -41.48
N SER A 165 -50.89 -13.32 -40.23
CA SER A 165 -51.15 -14.73 -39.91
C SER A 165 -52.63 -15.02 -40.18
N ASP A 166 -52.95 -16.15 -40.80
CA ASP A 166 -54.32 -16.58 -41.15
C ASP A 166 -55.33 -16.47 -39.98
N VAL A 167 -56.01 -15.33 -39.85
CA VAL A 167 -57.08 -15.15 -38.86
C VAL A 167 -58.35 -15.85 -39.35
N ARG A 168 -58.39 -17.17 -39.18
CA ARG A 168 -59.65 -17.90 -39.19
C ARG A 168 -60.29 -17.78 -37.82
N ALA A 169 -61.24 -16.86 -37.70
CA ALA A 169 -62.13 -16.80 -36.56
C ALA A 169 -62.76 -18.18 -36.30
N ALA A 170 -62.70 -18.64 -35.05
CA ALA A 170 -63.39 -19.85 -34.61
C ALA A 170 -64.91 -19.56 -34.50
N GLY A 171 -65.57 -19.52 -35.65
CA GLY A 171 -66.97 -19.13 -35.83
C GLY A 171 -67.18 -18.60 -37.25
N ALA A 172 -68.01 -19.30 -38.03
CA ALA A 172 -68.28 -18.90 -39.41
C ALA A 172 -69.15 -17.64 -39.45
N GLY A 173 -68.64 -16.54 -40.05
CA GLY A 173 -69.48 -15.39 -40.42
C GLY A 173 -68.95 -14.00 -40.03
N ALA A 174 -67.73 -13.61 -40.44
CA ALA A 174 -67.25 -12.23 -40.27
C ALA A 174 -66.32 -11.72 -41.40
N ARG A 175 -66.60 -12.03 -42.67
CA ARG A 175 -66.00 -11.29 -43.80
C ARG A 175 -66.79 -10.00 -44.07
N ARG A 176 -66.65 -8.99 -43.22
CA ARG A 176 -67.01 -7.60 -43.58
C ARG A 176 -65.78 -6.92 -44.16
N ARG A 177 -65.89 -6.53 -45.44
CA ARG A 177 -64.91 -5.73 -46.17
C ARG A 177 -64.87 -4.35 -45.51
N ALA A 178 -63.72 -3.95 -44.95
CA ALA A 178 -63.58 -2.65 -44.31
C ALA A 178 -63.88 -1.51 -45.31
N ARG A 179 -64.60 -0.48 -44.85
CA ARG A 179 -64.70 0.81 -45.54
C ARG A 179 -63.52 1.69 -45.11
N GLU A 180 -63.23 2.72 -45.89
CA GLU A 180 -62.20 3.72 -45.59
C GLU A 180 -62.57 4.56 -44.34
N GLY A 181 -61.73 4.53 -43.28
CA GLY A 181 -61.59 5.55 -42.20
C GLY A 181 -62.29 5.38 -40.81
N GLU A 182 -61.65 4.76 -39.78
CA GLU A 182 -62.19 4.62 -38.38
C GLU A 182 -61.21 4.87 -37.15
N PHE A 183 -60.28 4.00 -36.65
CA PHE A 183 -59.06 4.24 -35.76
C PHE A 183 -57.92 3.11 -35.66
N PHE A 184 -56.79 3.14 -36.41
CA PHE A 184 -55.69 2.13 -36.55
C PHE A 184 -54.26 2.72 -36.53
N GLY A 185 -53.61 2.74 -35.36
CA GLY A 185 -52.16 2.52 -35.20
C GLY A 185 -51.13 3.54 -35.78
N PRO A 186 -49.95 3.65 -35.14
CA PRO A 186 -48.86 4.48 -35.65
C PRO A 186 -48.09 3.81 -36.81
N ARG A 187 -48.13 4.40 -38.02
CA ARG A 187 -47.27 4.04 -39.16
C ARG A 187 -46.20 5.10 -39.47
N ALA A 188 -45.16 4.73 -40.20
CA ALA A 188 -44.18 5.71 -40.68
C ALA A 188 -44.83 6.73 -41.63
N TYR A 189 -44.44 8.00 -41.51
CA TYR A 189 -44.89 9.08 -42.39
C TYR A 189 -44.37 8.87 -43.81
N THR A 190 -45.26 8.95 -44.79
CA THR A 190 -44.99 9.06 -46.22
C THR A 190 -45.23 10.50 -46.70
N PRO A 191 -44.55 10.97 -47.77
CA PRO A 191 -44.72 12.34 -48.27
C PRO A 191 -46.14 12.71 -48.68
N ASP A 192 -46.97 11.70 -48.98
CA ASP A 192 -48.38 11.84 -49.39
C ASP A 192 -49.36 11.99 -48.21
N ASP A 193 -48.88 11.98 -46.96
CA ASP A 193 -49.71 12.08 -45.75
C ASP A 193 -49.92 13.54 -45.31
N ASP A 194 -51.12 13.88 -44.79
CA ASP A 194 -51.31 15.17 -44.12
C ASP A 194 -50.46 15.23 -42.83
N ALA A 195 -49.49 16.15 -42.81
CA ALA A 195 -48.60 16.40 -41.68
C ALA A 195 -49.32 16.72 -40.35
N ARG A 196 -50.62 17.08 -40.38
CA ARG A 196 -51.46 17.23 -39.18
C ARG A 196 -51.71 15.91 -38.45
N LEU A 197 -51.62 14.77 -39.14
CA LEU A 197 -51.83 13.43 -38.58
C LEU A 197 -50.56 12.87 -37.90
N ILE A 198 -49.46 13.64 -37.88
CA ILE A 198 -48.20 13.26 -37.22
C ILE A 198 -48.37 13.27 -35.70
N HIS A 199 -48.17 12.13 -35.06
CA HIS A 199 -48.23 11.99 -33.62
C HIS A 199 -46.88 12.41 -32.97
N TRP A 200 -46.68 13.72 -32.84
CA TRP A 200 -45.43 14.36 -32.40
C TRP A 200 -44.75 13.73 -31.18
N LYS A 201 -45.51 13.40 -30.13
CA LYS A 201 -44.98 12.80 -28.88
C LYS A 201 -44.39 11.40 -29.08
N LEU A 202 -44.83 10.69 -30.12
CA LEU A 202 -44.34 9.35 -30.48
C LEU A 202 -43.15 9.47 -31.45
N SER A 203 -43.26 10.38 -32.42
CA SER A 203 -42.17 10.76 -33.34
C SER A 203 -40.89 11.19 -32.60
N ALA A 204 -41.05 11.92 -31.48
CA ALA A 204 -39.94 12.33 -30.62
C ALA A 204 -39.27 11.17 -29.86
N LYS A 205 -39.97 10.05 -29.61
CA LYS A 205 -39.39 8.84 -28.99
C LYS A 205 -38.68 7.94 -30.01
N THR A 206 -39.13 7.93 -31.27
CA THR A 206 -38.59 7.07 -32.33
C THR A 206 -37.54 7.75 -33.20
N GLY A 207 -37.43 9.08 -33.15
CA GLY A 207 -36.51 9.87 -33.97
C GLY A 207 -36.91 9.96 -35.45
N ARG A 208 -38.15 9.59 -35.79
CA ARG A 208 -38.70 9.60 -37.16
C ARG A 208 -40.17 10.04 -37.13
N PRO A 209 -40.71 10.75 -38.14
CA PRO A 209 -42.12 11.15 -38.14
C PRO A 209 -43.06 9.95 -38.29
N VAL A 210 -44.13 9.93 -37.49
CA VAL A 210 -45.07 8.81 -37.38
C VAL A 210 -46.50 9.35 -37.44
N VAL A 211 -47.33 8.76 -38.31
CA VAL A 211 -48.73 9.11 -38.57
C VAL A 211 -49.65 8.11 -37.88
N ALA A 212 -50.73 8.58 -37.24
CA ALA A 212 -51.78 7.70 -36.71
C ALA A 212 -52.90 7.55 -37.74
N GLU A 213 -53.05 6.36 -38.33
CA GLU A 213 -54.12 6.06 -39.30
C GLU A 213 -55.37 5.49 -38.59
N HIS A 214 -56.44 5.19 -39.35
CA HIS A 214 -57.78 5.03 -38.81
C HIS A 214 -58.61 3.86 -39.45
N ALA A 215 -58.86 2.71 -38.75
CA ALA A 215 -59.91 1.66 -39.02
C ALA A 215 -60.49 0.97 -37.72
N SER A 216 -61.59 0.20 -37.72
CA SER A 216 -62.31 -0.21 -36.49
C SER A 216 -61.67 -1.35 -35.69
N ALA A 217 -61.72 -1.26 -34.35
CA ALA A 217 -61.25 -2.31 -33.45
C ALA A 217 -61.86 -3.69 -33.83
N PRO A 218 -61.07 -4.78 -33.88
CA PRO A 218 -61.57 -6.10 -34.18
C PRO A 218 -62.38 -6.65 -33.00
N GLU A 219 -63.68 -6.33 -32.96
CA GLU A 219 -64.65 -7.00 -32.09
C GLU A 219 -64.75 -8.49 -32.48
N GLY A 220 -64.01 -9.34 -31.78
CA GLY A 220 -64.05 -10.78 -32.03
C GLY A 220 -62.91 -11.56 -31.42
N ARG A 221 -62.83 -12.83 -31.86
CA ARG A 221 -61.88 -13.84 -31.42
C ARG A 221 -60.79 -14.05 -32.48
N ALA A 222 -59.58 -13.57 -32.21
CA ALA A 222 -58.39 -13.79 -33.00
C ALA A 222 -57.61 -15.01 -32.47
N VAL A 223 -57.06 -15.81 -33.38
CA VAL A 223 -56.10 -16.87 -33.05
C VAL A 223 -54.86 -16.61 -33.90
N VAL A 224 -53.76 -16.22 -33.27
CA VAL A 224 -52.48 -16.05 -33.94
C VAL A 224 -51.92 -17.43 -34.25
N ARG A 225 -51.50 -17.64 -35.50
CA ARG A 225 -50.84 -18.89 -35.90
C ARG A 225 -49.33 -18.79 -35.78
N LEU A 226 -48.71 -19.79 -35.14
CA LEU A 226 -47.26 -19.92 -35.05
C LEU A 226 -46.77 -20.99 -36.02
N ASP A 227 -46.32 -20.53 -37.18
CA ASP A 227 -45.75 -21.36 -38.24
C ASP A 227 -44.20 -21.29 -38.19
N GLY A 228 -43.62 -21.99 -37.22
CA GLY A 228 -42.17 -22.02 -36.99
C GLY A 228 -41.77 -22.08 -35.51
N VAL A 229 -40.51 -22.42 -35.23
CA VAL A 229 -39.93 -22.44 -33.88
C VAL A 229 -38.70 -21.52 -33.74
N ASP A 230 -38.33 -20.87 -34.84
CA ASP A 230 -37.23 -19.92 -34.93
C ASP A 230 -37.56 -18.58 -34.24
N ASP A 231 -36.51 -17.82 -33.90
CA ASP A 231 -36.66 -16.59 -33.14
C ASP A 231 -37.52 -15.54 -33.88
N ALA A 232 -37.45 -15.47 -35.21
CA ALA A 232 -38.18 -14.47 -35.99
C ALA A 232 -39.67 -14.81 -36.16
N ALA A 233 -40.05 -16.08 -36.32
CA ALA A 233 -41.46 -16.50 -36.29
C ALA A 233 -42.10 -16.24 -34.92
N VAL A 234 -41.39 -16.55 -33.84
CA VAL A 234 -41.89 -16.34 -32.48
C VAL A 234 -42.03 -14.85 -32.14
N GLU A 235 -41.09 -13.98 -32.56
CA GLU A 235 -41.17 -12.54 -32.34
C GLU A 235 -42.27 -11.85 -33.16
N ARG A 236 -42.54 -12.31 -34.39
CA ARG A 236 -43.71 -11.91 -35.17
C ARG A 236 -45.02 -12.32 -34.48
N ALA A 237 -45.12 -13.57 -34.04
CA ALA A 237 -46.31 -14.06 -33.32
C ALA A 237 -46.53 -13.34 -31.98
N ALA A 238 -45.46 -13.01 -31.24
CA ALA A 238 -45.53 -12.25 -29.99
C ALA A 238 -46.07 -10.84 -30.21
N SER A 239 -45.58 -10.18 -31.26
CA SER A 239 -46.01 -8.84 -31.66
C SER A 239 -47.45 -8.83 -32.17
N ALA A 240 -47.87 -9.87 -32.91
CA ALA A 240 -49.27 -10.07 -33.30
C ALA A 240 -50.18 -10.26 -32.09
N CYS A 241 -49.79 -11.13 -31.14
CA CYS A 241 -50.54 -11.35 -29.90
C CYS A 241 -50.73 -10.03 -29.12
N ARG A 242 -49.66 -9.21 -29.04
CA ARG A 242 -49.73 -7.89 -28.43
C ARG A 242 -50.70 -6.96 -29.17
N TRP A 243 -50.58 -6.86 -30.49
CA TRP A 243 -51.44 -5.99 -31.30
C TRP A 243 -52.92 -6.31 -31.13
N TYR A 244 -53.32 -7.59 -31.20
CA TYR A 244 -54.73 -7.98 -31.01
C TYR A 244 -55.25 -7.74 -29.59
N ILE A 245 -54.42 -7.95 -28.55
CA ILE A 245 -54.79 -7.63 -27.15
C ILE A 245 -54.90 -6.11 -26.94
N ASP A 246 -53.94 -5.32 -27.42
CA ASP A 246 -53.95 -3.85 -27.32
C ASP A 246 -55.14 -3.26 -28.11
N ALA A 247 -55.60 -3.93 -29.17
CA ALA A 247 -56.81 -3.62 -29.94
C ALA A 247 -58.13 -4.16 -29.33
N GLY A 248 -58.08 -4.81 -28.16
CA GLY A 248 -59.26 -5.24 -27.39
C GLY A 248 -59.88 -6.60 -27.75
N ALA A 249 -59.27 -7.36 -28.67
CA ALA A 249 -59.79 -8.65 -29.14
C ALA A 249 -59.55 -9.80 -28.15
N GLU A 250 -60.35 -10.87 -28.27
CA GLU A 250 -60.04 -12.15 -27.63
C GLU A 250 -58.93 -12.84 -28.40
N THR A 251 -57.72 -12.86 -27.84
CA THR A 251 -56.54 -13.35 -28.55
C THR A 251 -56.07 -14.68 -27.98
N GLY A 252 -55.96 -15.70 -28.83
CA GLY A 252 -55.31 -16.97 -28.53
C GLY A 252 -54.14 -17.24 -29.47
N LEU A 253 -53.51 -18.40 -29.27
CA LEU A 253 -52.34 -18.86 -30.02
C LEU A 253 -52.54 -20.33 -30.40
N ALA A 254 -52.21 -20.70 -31.62
CA ALA A 254 -52.19 -22.09 -32.07
C ALA A 254 -51.03 -22.32 -33.05
N GLY A 255 -50.31 -23.43 -32.94
CA GLY A 255 -49.21 -23.73 -33.85
C GLY A 255 -48.19 -24.70 -33.29
N SER A 256 -46.94 -24.56 -33.72
CA SER A 256 -45.81 -25.48 -33.46
C SER A 256 -45.60 -25.89 -31.99
N GLY A 257 -46.35 -26.91 -31.54
CA GLY A 257 -46.31 -27.42 -30.17
C GLY A 257 -46.97 -26.54 -29.11
N VAL A 258 -47.81 -25.57 -29.49
CA VAL A 258 -48.40 -24.61 -28.56
C VAL A 258 -49.86 -24.30 -28.89
N GLU A 259 -50.73 -24.36 -27.89
CA GLU A 259 -52.14 -23.98 -27.99
C GLU A 259 -52.57 -23.22 -26.73
N VAL A 260 -53.15 -22.03 -26.91
CA VAL A 260 -53.65 -21.16 -25.83
C VAL A 260 -55.02 -20.64 -26.23
N ALA A 261 -56.04 -21.01 -25.47
CA ALA A 261 -57.42 -20.58 -25.71
C ALA A 261 -57.54 -19.03 -25.65
N PRO A 262 -58.30 -18.40 -26.56
CA PRO A 262 -58.50 -16.96 -26.56
C PRO A 262 -59.15 -16.40 -25.29
N ALA A 263 -58.62 -15.27 -24.82
CA ALA A 263 -59.19 -14.45 -23.77
C ALA A 263 -58.75 -12.98 -23.97
N ARG A 264 -59.13 -12.07 -23.05
CA ARG A 264 -58.80 -10.63 -23.13
C ARG A 264 -57.82 -10.17 -22.06
N GLY A 265 -57.23 -9.00 -22.27
CA GLY A 265 -56.48 -8.24 -21.27
C GLY A 265 -55.01 -8.65 -21.08
N LEU A 266 -54.28 -7.87 -20.28
CA LEU A 266 -52.82 -8.00 -20.10
C LEU A 266 -52.40 -9.36 -19.53
N GLY A 267 -53.21 -9.97 -18.66
CA GLY A 267 -52.97 -11.33 -18.15
C GLY A 267 -53.18 -12.45 -19.18
N GLN A 268 -53.82 -12.17 -20.32
CA GLN A 268 -53.77 -13.06 -21.48
C GLN A 268 -52.49 -12.83 -22.29
N LEU A 269 -52.09 -11.58 -22.52
CA LEU A 269 -50.83 -11.27 -23.21
C LEU A 269 -49.63 -11.94 -22.52
N ASP A 270 -49.53 -11.86 -21.18
CA ASP A 270 -48.49 -12.54 -20.42
C ASP A 270 -48.50 -14.07 -20.64
N ARG A 271 -49.67 -14.72 -20.63
CA ARG A 271 -49.82 -16.15 -20.94
C ARG A 271 -49.38 -16.50 -22.36
N LEU A 272 -49.75 -15.70 -23.36
CA LEU A 272 -49.35 -15.87 -24.75
C LEU A 272 -47.82 -15.73 -24.91
N LEU A 273 -47.22 -14.71 -24.30
CA LEU A 273 -45.77 -14.48 -24.35
C LEU A 273 -44.99 -15.58 -23.62
N ARG A 274 -45.46 -16.08 -22.48
CA ARG A 274 -44.83 -17.23 -21.78
C ARG A 274 -44.92 -18.51 -22.60
N ALA A 275 -46.05 -18.76 -23.26
CA ALA A 275 -46.22 -19.92 -24.13
C ALA A 275 -45.25 -19.85 -25.32
N LEU A 276 -45.19 -18.70 -26.01
CA LEU A 276 -44.22 -18.41 -27.08
C LEU A 276 -42.76 -18.50 -26.62
N ALA A 277 -42.45 -18.09 -25.39
CA ALA A 277 -41.11 -18.17 -24.83
C ALA A 277 -40.59 -19.61 -24.74
N LEU A 278 -41.47 -20.59 -24.54
CA LEU A 278 -41.11 -22.01 -24.35
C LEU A 278 -41.13 -22.83 -25.64
N VAL A 279 -41.44 -22.25 -26.80
CA VAL A 279 -41.46 -22.99 -28.08
C VAL A 279 -40.05 -23.36 -28.54
N GLY A 280 -39.88 -24.61 -29.00
CA GLY A 280 -38.62 -25.14 -29.52
C GLY A 280 -37.50 -25.12 -28.47
N GLU A 281 -36.34 -24.59 -28.85
CA GLU A 281 -35.19 -24.41 -27.94
C GLU A 281 -35.45 -23.48 -26.74
N GLY A 282 -36.61 -22.82 -26.68
CA GLY A 282 -37.02 -22.03 -25.51
C GLY A 282 -37.38 -22.88 -24.29
N ALA A 283 -37.78 -24.15 -24.47
CA ALA A 283 -38.09 -25.07 -23.37
C ALA A 283 -36.85 -25.53 -22.58
N ASN A 284 -35.70 -25.61 -23.26
CA ASN A 284 -34.45 -26.10 -22.70
C ASN A 284 -33.71 -24.98 -21.95
N PRO A 285 -33.21 -25.18 -20.71
CA PRO A 285 -32.40 -24.19 -20.01
C PRO A 285 -31.07 -23.91 -20.74
N ARG A 286 -30.97 -22.76 -21.40
CA ARG A 286 -29.75 -22.33 -22.10
C ARG A 286 -28.88 -21.48 -21.20
N THR A 287 -27.60 -21.81 -21.09
CA THR A 287 -26.66 -21.04 -20.26
C THR A 287 -26.45 -19.65 -20.84
N ALA A 288 -26.80 -18.60 -20.09
CA ALA A 288 -26.51 -17.24 -20.50
C ALA A 288 -24.98 -17.01 -20.46
N PRO A 289 -24.33 -16.54 -21.55
CA PRO A 289 -22.90 -16.22 -21.50
C PRO A 289 -22.65 -15.18 -20.42
N THR A 290 -21.65 -15.43 -19.56
CA THR A 290 -21.18 -14.43 -18.61
C THR A 290 -20.60 -13.26 -19.42
N ALA A 291 -21.37 -12.18 -19.54
CA ALA A 291 -20.92 -10.99 -20.23
C ALA A 291 -19.57 -10.52 -19.68
N ALA A 292 -18.76 -9.96 -20.58
CA ALA A 292 -17.42 -9.50 -20.25
C ALA A 292 -17.49 -8.50 -19.10
N ARG A 293 -16.81 -8.83 -17.98
CA ARG A 293 -16.83 -8.11 -16.70
C ARG A 293 -16.97 -6.60 -16.91
N SER A 294 -18.13 -6.05 -16.55
CA SER A 294 -18.29 -4.61 -16.41
C SER A 294 -17.16 -4.08 -15.52
N ARG A 295 -16.45 -3.03 -15.96
CA ARG A 295 -15.33 -2.44 -15.22
C ARG A 295 -15.76 -2.15 -13.77
N GLU A 296 -14.85 -2.46 -12.86
CA GLU A 296 -14.95 -2.15 -11.43
C GLU A 296 -15.35 -0.66 -11.29
N PRO A 297 -16.47 -0.32 -10.60
CA PRO A 297 -16.95 1.06 -10.56
C PRO A 297 -15.90 2.01 -9.98
N ASP A 298 -15.47 3.00 -10.77
CA ASP A 298 -14.40 3.95 -10.40
C ASP A 298 -14.80 4.95 -9.29
N THR A 299 -16.06 4.95 -8.86
CA THR A 299 -16.62 5.89 -7.86
C THR A 299 -16.32 5.45 -6.43
N VAL A 300 -15.02 5.50 -6.11
CA VAL A 300 -14.51 5.70 -4.76
C VAL A 300 -14.77 7.18 -4.40
N ASP A 301 -15.24 7.48 -3.19
CA ASP A 301 -15.52 8.86 -2.75
C ASP A 301 -14.22 9.69 -2.65
N ALA A 302 -13.84 10.29 -3.78
CA ALA A 302 -12.57 10.97 -3.95
C ALA A 302 -12.34 12.20 -3.03
N PRO A 303 -13.36 13.02 -2.67
CA PRO A 303 -13.13 14.22 -1.85
C PRO A 303 -12.67 13.92 -0.42
N SER A 304 -13.25 12.91 0.22
CA SER A 304 -12.96 12.57 1.61
C SER A 304 -11.65 11.80 1.77
N LEU A 305 -11.38 10.84 0.87
CA LEU A 305 -10.08 10.19 0.77
C LEU A 305 -8.95 11.18 0.46
N ARG A 306 -9.21 12.23 -0.33
CA ARG A 306 -8.28 13.36 -0.53
C ARG A 306 -8.04 14.13 0.78
N ARG A 307 -9.09 14.52 1.52
CA ARG A 307 -8.95 15.18 2.84
C ARG A 307 -8.16 14.33 3.83
N LEU A 308 -8.45 13.03 3.89
CA LEU A 308 -7.76 12.10 4.78
C LEU A 308 -6.29 11.96 4.39
N LEU A 309 -5.96 11.87 3.09
CA LEU A 309 -4.57 11.89 2.61
C LEU A 309 -3.84 13.20 2.93
N CYS A 310 -4.51 14.35 2.91
CA CYS A 310 -3.93 15.62 3.38
C CYS A 310 -3.56 15.53 4.88
N PHE A 311 -4.44 14.97 5.73
CA PHE A 311 -4.14 14.72 7.14
C PHE A 311 -2.95 13.75 7.32
N GLY A 312 -2.90 12.67 6.54
CA GLY A 312 -1.75 11.75 6.50
C GLY A 312 -0.45 12.45 6.08
N GLY A 313 -0.52 13.40 5.13
CA GLY A 313 0.59 14.26 4.74
C GLY A 313 1.12 15.12 5.89
N VAL A 314 0.22 15.77 6.64
CA VAL A 314 0.59 16.53 7.84
C VAL A 314 1.23 15.62 8.90
N LEU A 315 0.69 14.41 9.11
CA LEU A 315 1.23 13.45 10.08
C LEU A 315 2.64 12.97 9.71
N VAL A 316 2.90 12.67 8.44
CA VAL A 316 4.24 12.34 7.93
C VAL A 316 5.18 13.52 8.09
N TYR A 317 4.74 14.71 7.70
CA TYR A 317 5.55 15.92 7.79
C TYR A 317 5.94 16.27 9.23
N LEU A 318 5.01 16.15 10.20
CA LEU A 318 5.31 16.28 11.62
C LEU A 318 6.31 15.21 12.11
N SER A 319 6.27 14.01 11.54
CA SER A 319 7.22 12.95 11.89
C SER A 319 8.65 13.20 11.39
N LEU A 320 8.86 14.03 10.35
CA LEU A 320 10.20 14.43 9.88
C LEU A 320 10.99 15.20 10.95
N PHE A 321 10.31 15.97 11.82
CA PHE A 321 10.94 16.64 12.97
C PHE A 321 11.49 15.67 14.03
N LEU A 322 11.26 14.36 13.90
CA LEU A 322 11.86 13.34 14.77
C LEU A 322 13.18 12.77 14.22
N ILE A 323 13.66 13.25 13.07
CA ILE A 323 14.94 12.85 12.48
C ILE A 323 16.01 13.86 12.90
N ASP A 324 16.96 13.44 13.73
CA ASP A 324 17.98 14.32 14.33
C ASP A 324 18.93 14.98 13.31
N GLU A 325 19.10 14.42 12.10
CA GLU A 325 19.97 14.96 11.04
C GLU A 325 19.28 15.99 10.13
N LEU A 326 17.95 16.17 10.22
CA LEU A 326 17.24 17.17 9.44
C LEU A 326 17.26 18.52 10.17
N ASP A 327 17.77 19.56 9.52
CA ASP A 327 17.74 20.92 10.09
C ASP A 327 16.28 21.38 10.20
N ALA A 328 15.83 21.58 11.44
CA ALA A 328 14.49 22.08 11.76
C ALA A 328 14.17 23.40 11.05
N ARG A 329 15.17 24.22 10.68
CA ARG A 329 14.98 25.44 9.87
C ARG A 329 14.53 25.14 8.44
N VAL A 330 15.11 24.11 7.83
CA VAL A 330 14.74 23.65 6.48
C VAL A 330 13.33 23.06 6.51
N LEU A 331 13.02 22.24 7.52
CA LEU A 331 11.67 21.75 7.75
C LEU A 331 10.69 22.93 7.91
N LEU A 332 10.91 23.85 8.85
CA LEU A 332 10.04 25.02 9.06
C LEU A 332 9.84 25.88 7.79
N ALA A 333 10.88 26.04 6.95
CA ALA A 333 10.78 26.72 5.66
C ALA A 333 9.91 25.97 4.63
N GLY A 334 9.77 24.64 4.78
CA GLY A 334 8.86 23.80 4.00
C GLY A 334 7.38 23.90 4.42
N ALA A 335 7.09 24.33 5.65
CA ALA A 335 5.72 24.36 6.18
C ALA A 335 4.71 25.15 5.33
N PRO A 336 5.04 26.35 4.79
CA PRO A 336 4.13 27.08 3.91
C PRO A 336 3.76 26.31 2.63
N PHE A 337 4.69 25.49 2.09
CA PHE A 337 4.42 24.68 0.91
C PHE A 337 3.52 23.47 1.21
N ALA A 338 3.66 22.87 2.39
CA ALA A 338 2.75 21.82 2.84
C ALA A 338 1.31 22.36 3.00
N LEU A 339 1.16 23.54 3.61
CA LEU A 339 -0.14 24.22 3.75
C LEU A 339 -0.71 24.64 2.38
N LEU A 340 0.13 25.17 1.49
CA LEU A 340 -0.25 25.51 0.11
C LEU A 340 -0.73 24.27 -0.66
N GLY A 341 -0.06 23.12 -0.48
CA GLY A 341 -0.48 21.85 -1.05
C GLY A 341 -1.91 21.47 -0.64
N VAL A 342 -2.22 21.52 0.66
CA VAL A 342 -3.58 21.25 1.17
C VAL A 342 -4.61 22.19 0.52
N TYR A 343 -4.32 23.48 0.45
CA TYR A 343 -5.18 24.49 -0.19
C TYR A 343 -5.40 24.24 -1.70
N LEU A 344 -4.35 23.85 -2.43
CA LEU A 344 -4.45 23.51 -3.85
C LEU A 344 -5.29 22.24 -4.08
N GLN A 345 -5.24 21.26 -3.19
CA GLN A 345 -6.08 20.06 -3.27
C GLN A 345 -7.58 20.37 -3.12
N GLU A 346 -7.97 21.44 -2.42
CA GLU A 346 -9.36 21.90 -2.35
C GLU A 346 -9.78 22.69 -3.59
N ARG A 347 -8.88 23.50 -4.17
CA ARG A 347 -9.18 24.33 -5.36
C ARG A 347 -8.97 23.64 -6.71
N GLY A 348 -8.30 22.49 -6.76
CA GLY A 348 -8.20 21.63 -7.94
C GLY A 348 -7.22 22.09 -9.03
N GLY A 349 -6.38 23.10 -8.77
CA GLY A 349 -5.37 23.58 -9.72
C GLY A 349 -3.94 23.12 -9.35
N PRO A 350 -3.07 22.82 -10.33
CA PRO A 350 -1.65 22.63 -10.08
C PRO A 350 -0.98 23.94 -9.67
N PHE A 351 0.10 23.88 -8.87
CA PHE A 351 0.91 25.07 -8.55
C PHE A 351 1.60 25.67 -9.79
N LEU A 352 1.97 24.83 -10.78
CA LEU A 352 2.72 25.22 -11.97
C LEU A 352 2.11 24.62 -13.25
N PRO A 353 2.31 25.24 -14.43
CA PRO A 353 2.00 24.62 -15.72
C PRO A 353 2.75 23.29 -15.88
N GLY A 354 2.06 22.26 -16.40
CA GLY A 354 2.58 20.89 -16.43
C GLY A 354 3.94 20.73 -17.13
N GLY A 355 4.19 21.47 -18.22
CA GLY A 355 5.49 21.46 -18.90
C GLY A 355 6.64 21.96 -18.01
N VAL A 356 6.42 23.07 -17.28
CA VAL A 356 7.41 23.63 -16.34
C VAL A 356 7.62 22.69 -15.16
N SER A 357 6.52 22.17 -14.58
CA SER A 357 6.57 21.20 -13.48
C SER A 357 7.36 19.95 -13.85
N ASN A 358 7.17 19.41 -15.06
CA ASN A 358 7.88 18.22 -15.54
C ASN A 358 9.37 18.48 -15.75
N ILE A 359 9.76 19.63 -16.31
CA ILE A 359 11.17 20.00 -16.52
C ILE A 359 11.89 20.19 -15.19
N LEU A 360 11.30 20.94 -14.24
CA LEU A 360 11.84 21.11 -12.89
C LEU A 360 11.92 19.76 -12.16
N SER A 361 10.92 18.91 -12.32
CA SER A 361 10.91 17.56 -11.71
C SER A 361 12.02 16.67 -12.25
N ALA A 362 12.24 16.67 -13.57
CA ALA A 362 13.32 15.92 -14.20
C ALA A 362 14.70 16.44 -13.77
N GLY A 363 14.87 17.77 -13.71
CA GLY A 363 16.10 18.40 -13.21
C GLY A 363 16.40 18.05 -11.76
N MET A 364 15.40 18.11 -10.88
CA MET A 364 15.56 17.75 -9.46
C MET A 364 15.87 16.26 -9.28
N LEU A 365 15.17 15.37 -9.98
CA LEU A 365 15.46 13.92 -9.94
C LEU A 365 16.86 13.60 -10.49
N ALA A 366 17.31 14.28 -11.54
CA ALA A 366 18.67 14.14 -12.05
C ALA A 366 19.72 14.65 -11.07
N PHE A 367 19.48 15.78 -10.40
CA PHE A 367 20.35 16.28 -9.33
C PHE A 367 20.44 15.29 -8.16
N LEU A 368 19.30 14.79 -7.68
CA LEU A 368 19.26 13.83 -6.57
C LEU A 368 20.02 12.54 -6.92
N ALA A 369 19.78 11.98 -8.11
CA ALA A 369 20.40 10.72 -8.54
C ALA A 369 21.89 10.83 -8.90
N LEU A 370 22.32 11.93 -9.53
CA LEU A 370 23.69 12.07 -10.07
C LEU A 370 24.64 12.81 -9.12
N VAL A 371 24.12 13.72 -8.29
CA VAL A 371 24.92 14.61 -7.44
C VAL A 371 24.71 14.31 -5.96
N ASP A 372 23.47 14.39 -5.47
CA ASP A 372 23.18 14.28 -4.03
C ASP A 372 23.50 12.89 -3.48
N PHE A 373 23.09 11.83 -4.18
CA PHE A 373 23.40 10.44 -3.81
C PHE A 373 24.91 10.18 -3.64
N ARG A 374 25.76 10.87 -4.42
CA ARG A 374 27.22 10.75 -4.35
C ARG A 374 27.86 11.64 -3.27
N ARG A 375 27.21 12.75 -2.88
CA ARG A 375 27.74 13.71 -1.89
C ARG A 375 27.26 13.42 -0.47
N SER A 376 25.98 13.15 -0.32
CA SER A 376 25.27 13.06 0.97
C SER A 376 25.17 11.62 1.48
N GLY A 377 25.47 10.63 0.63
CA GLY A 377 25.27 9.21 0.91
C GLY A 377 23.80 8.78 0.81
N ALA A 378 23.55 7.48 0.64
CA ALA A 378 22.22 7.02 0.22
C ALA A 378 21.11 7.25 1.25
N ALA A 379 21.41 7.28 2.56
CA ALA A 379 20.40 7.53 3.58
C ALA A 379 19.83 8.96 3.53
N ILE A 380 20.72 9.95 3.50
CA ILE A 380 20.34 11.37 3.42
C ILE A 380 19.71 11.65 2.05
N ALA A 381 20.29 11.14 0.95
CA ALA A 381 19.73 11.31 -0.38
C ALA A 381 18.35 10.64 -0.58
N ASN A 382 18.09 9.49 0.05
CA ASN A 382 16.75 8.89 0.07
C ASN A 382 15.75 9.75 0.87
N THR A 383 16.21 10.48 1.89
CA THR A 383 15.40 11.42 2.66
C THR A 383 15.01 12.61 1.80
N HIS A 384 15.99 13.27 1.16
CA HIS A 384 15.73 14.35 0.21
C HIS A 384 14.82 13.91 -0.96
N LEU A 385 14.99 12.69 -1.48
CA LEU A 385 14.13 12.14 -2.52
C LEU A 385 12.69 11.99 -2.04
N LEU A 386 12.45 11.46 -0.84
CA LEU A 386 11.11 11.29 -0.30
C LEU A 386 10.47 12.64 0.10
N GLU A 387 11.23 13.59 0.64
CA GLU A 387 10.76 14.98 0.86
C GLU A 387 10.37 15.65 -0.45
N TYR A 388 11.19 15.54 -1.49
CA TYR A 388 10.87 16.05 -2.81
C TYR A 388 9.62 15.38 -3.41
N LEU A 389 9.47 14.06 -3.28
CA LEU A 389 8.27 13.34 -3.75
C LEU A 389 7.02 13.77 -2.99
N LEU A 390 7.10 13.98 -1.66
CA LEU A 390 6.03 14.53 -0.84
C LEU A 390 5.62 15.93 -1.32
N LEU A 391 6.59 16.84 -1.45
CA LEU A 391 6.38 18.22 -1.86
C LEU A 391 5.79 18.32 -3.27
N ASN A 392 6.41 17.65 -4.25
CA ASN A 392 5.94 17.63 -5.63
C ASN A 392 4.53 17.03 -5.74
N ARG A 393 4.25 15.97 -4.96
CA ARG A 393 2.92 15.37 -4.95
C ARG A 393 1.89 16.27 -4.28
N ALA A 394 2.21 16.97 -3.19
CA ALA A 394 1.31 17.91 -2.52
C ALA A 394 0.91 19.09 -3.42
N LEU A 395 1.85 19.60 -4.24
CA LEU A 395 1.63 20.72 -5.18
C LEU A 395 1.00 20.32 -6.52
N SER A 396 0.85 19.01 -6.77
CA SER A 396 0.26 18.44 -7.99
C SER A 396 -1.20 17.99 -7.75
N PRO A 397 -2.14 18.17 -8.70
CA PRO A 397 -3.52 17.75 -8.53
C PRO A 397 -3.66 16.22 -8.43
N TRP A 398 -4.56 15.74 -7.57
CA TRP A 398 -4.78 14.30 -7.37
C TRP A 398 -6.01 13.79 -8.12
N SER A 399 -5.80 12.95 -9.13
CA SER A 399 -6.87 12.16 -9.75
C SER A 399 -7.27 11.00 -8.84
N ALA A 400 -8.50 10.49 -8.99
CA ALA A 400 -8.98 9.32 -8.24
C ALA A 400 -8.09 8.07 -8.43
N ARG A 401 -7.41 7.95 -9.58
CA ARG A 401 -6.48 6.83 -9.88
C ARG A 401 -5.20 6.91 -9.06
N ASP A 402 -4.79 8.14 -8.72
CA ASP A 402 -3.50 8.44 -8.09
C ASP A 402 -3.56 8.37 -6.55
N LEU A 403 -4.75 8.39 -5.93
CA LEU A 403 -4.90 8.41 -4.47
C LEU A 403 -4.12 7.27 -3.80
N ARG A 404 -4.09 6.09 -4.43
CA ARG A 404 -3.28 4.94 -4.00
C ARG A 404 -1.77 5.17 -4.11
N GLN A 405 -1.32 5.94 -5.10
CA GLN A 405 0.10 6.33 -5.24
C GLN A 405 0.48 7.38 -4.19
N VAL A 406 -0.40 8.34 -3.89
CA VAL A 406 -0.20 9.29 -2.78
C VAL A 406 -0.06 8.53 -1.46
N PHE A 407 -0.97 7.60 -1.17
CA PHE A 407 -0.89 6.77 0.03
C PHE A 407 0.42 5.97 0.10
N LEU A 408 0.86 5.37 -1.01
CA LEU A 408 2.13 4.65 -1.07
C LEU A 408 3.34 5.56 -0.79
N ILE A 409 3.37 6.78 -1.33
CA ILE A 409 4.44 7.76 -1.05
C ILE A 409 4.43 8.10 0.44
N LEU A 410 3.26 8.43 1.03
CA LEU A 410 3.14 8.72 2.46
C LEU A 410 3.61 7.53 3.32
N PHE A 411 3.24 6.30 2.96
CA PHE A 411 3.67 5.08 3.66
C PHE A 411 5.19 4.88 3.59
N LEU A 412 5.80 5.06 2.41
CA LEU A 412 7.25 4.93 2.25
C LEU A 412 8.01 6.04 2.99
N SER A 413 7.48 7.26 3.01
CA SER A 413 8.02 8.36 3.81
C SER A 413 7.94 8.05 5.31
N PHE A 414 6.79 7.61 5.81
CA PHE A 414 6.62 7.25 7.23
C PHE A 414 7.50 6.06 7.66
N PHE A 415 7.66 5.09 6.75
CA PHE A 415 8.59 3.97 6.91
C PHE A 415 10.05 4.43 6.99
N LEU A 416 10.45 5.40 6.16
CA LEU A 416 11.80 5.99 6.24
C LEU A 416 12.04 6.65 7.60
N VAL A 417 11.09 7.44 8.11
CA VAL A 417 11.20 8.06 9.45
C VAL A 417 11.45 7.01 10.52
N SER A 418 10.78 5.85 10.45
CA SER A 418 11.01 4.73 11.37
C SER A 418 12.44 4.19 11.38
N GLY A 419 13.13 4.23 10.23
CA GLY A 419 14.53 3.84 10.10
C GLY A 419 15.50 4.92 10.61
N LEU A 420 15.05 6.18 10.63
CA LEU A 420 15.86 7.37 10.91
C LEU A 420 15.53 8.05 12.25
N THR A 421 14.72 7.46 13.13
CA THR A 421 14.45 8.04 14.45
C THR A 421 14.70 7.07 15.60
N ILE A 422 15.16 7.62 16.72
CA ILE A 422 15.21 6.97 18.04
C ILE A 422 14.29 7.67 19.05
N SER A 423 13.47 8.63 18.60
CA SER A 423 12.64 9.46 19.46
C SER A 423 11.46 8.68 20.05
N PRO A 424 11.19 8.76 21.37
CA PRO A 424 10.02 8.12 21.98
C PRO A 424 8.70 8.69 21.45
N PHE A 425 8.71 9.93 20.94
CA PHE A 425 7.55 10.57 20.31
C PHE A 425 7.13 9.91 18.98
N TYR A 426 7.96 9.04 18.39
CA TYR A 426 7.55 8.26 17.23
C TYR A 426 6.39 7.30 17.54
N PHE A 427 6.33 6.72 18.75
CA PHE A 427 5.29 5.75 19.13
C PHE A 427 3.85 6.29 19.07
N PRO A 428 3.49 7.46 19.66
CA PRO A 428 2.15 8.02 19.50
C PRO A 428 1.85 8.43 18.05
N ILE A 429 2.84 8.92 17.28
CA ILE A 429 2.66 9.20 15.84
C ILE A 429 2.40 7.90 15.06
N PHE A 430 3.08 6.80 15.39
CA PHE A 430 2.84 5.48 14.81
C PHE A 430 1.42 4.98 15.09
N ILE A 431 0.88 5.16 16.30
CA ILE A 431 -0.52 4.83 16.60
C ILE A 431 -1.48 5.67 15.73
N ALA A 432 -1.25 6.98 15.63
CA ALA A 432 -2.03 7.85 14.76
C ALA A 432 -1.92 7.45 13.28
N TRP A 433 -0.75 7.00 12.84
CA TRP A 433 -0.47 6.55 11.48
C TRP A 433 -1.20 5.24 11.15
N VAL A 434 -1.23 4.28 12.09
CA VAL A 434 -1.99 3.04 11.96
C VAL A 434 -3.49 3.33 11.92
N ALA A 435 -3.99 4.25 12.76
CA ALA A 435 -5.39 4.68 12.73
C ALA A 435 -5.78 5.37 11.42
N PHE A 436 -4.96 6.31 10.94
CA PHE A 436 -5.10 6.96 9.62
C PHE A 436 -5.09 5.92 8.49
N SER A 437 -4.15 4.98 8.51
CA SER A 437 -4.04 3.93 7.50
C SER A 437 -5.27 3.02 7.49
N GLY A 438 -5.75 2.57 8.66
CA GLY A 438 -6.97 1.78 8.80
C GLY A 438 -8.21 2.53 8.27
N ALA A 439 -8.37 3.80 8.65
CA ALA A 439 -9.45 4.66 8.17
C ALA A 439 -9.44 4.79 6.63
N TRP A 440 -8.27 5.08 6.05
CA TRP A 440 -8.11 5.24 4.62
C TRP A 440 -8.38 3.93 3.86
N LEU A 441 -7.88 2.81 4.37
CA LEU A 441 -8.12 1.49 3.79
C LEU A 441 -9.61 1.08 3.81
N MET A 442 -10.33 1.38 4.90
CA MET A 442 -11.77 1.10 5.00
C MET A 442 -12.60 1.95 4.02
N LEU A 443 -12.33 3.25 3.93
CA LEU A 443 -12.99 4.13 2.95
C LEU A 443 -12.67 3.69 1.51
N GLN A 444 -11.40 3.36 1.24
CA GLN A 444 -10.95 2.85 -0.07
C GLN A 444 -11.59 1.50 -0.44
N ALA A 445 -12.04 0.69 0.52
CA ALA A 445 -12.77 -0.56 0.30
C ALA A 445 -14.27 -0.34 -0.02
N GLY A 446 -14.83 0.81 0.41
CA GLY A 446 -16.21 1.23 0.18
C GLY A 446 -17.03 1.54 1.45
N ALA A 447 -16.38 1.89 2.56
CA ALA A 447 -17.08 2.23 3.80
C ALA A 447 -17.87 3.55 3.70
N ASP A 448 -18.99 3.63 4.41
CA ASP A 448 -19.96 4.71 4.28
C ASP A 448 -19.73 5.85 5.29
N GLU A 449 -19.46 7.05 4.77
CA GLU A 449 -19.28 8.25 5.58
C GLU A 449 -20.59 8.89 6.09
N ALA A 450 -21.75 8.51 5.52
CA ALA A 450 -23.04 9.01 5.97
C ALA A 450 -23.39 8.60 7.41
N ARG A 451 -22.66 7.62 7.99
CA ARG A 451 -22.85 7.11 9.35
C ARG A 451 -21.54 7.10 10.14
N PRO A 452 -20.99 8.28 10.50
CA PRO A 452 -19.66 8.38 11.08
C PRO A 452 -19.51 7.64 12.42
N ARG A 453 -20.58 7.51 13.21
CA ARG A 453 -20.55 6.76 14.48
C ARG A 453 -20.36 5.25 14.26
N GLU A 454 -21.07 4.66 13.30
CA GLU A 454 -20.97 3.22 12.97
C GLU A 454 -19.63 2.91 12.31
N TRP A 455 -19.16 3.80 11.43
CA TRP A 455 -17.83 3.71 10.83
C TRP A 455 -16.69 3.82 11.85
N LEU A 456 -16.75 4.80 12.77
CA LEU A 456 -15.72 4.97 13.82
C LEU A 456 -15.69 3.81 14.83
N THR A 457 -16.83 3.24 15.21
CA THR A 457 -16.85 2.07 16.11
C THR A 457 -16.34 0.81 15.41
N ALA A 458 -16.66 0.61 14.13
CA ALA A 458 -16.07 -0.45 13.33
C ALA A 458 -14.54 -0.28 13.20
N LEU A 459 -14.06 0.92 12.86
CA LEU A 459 -12.63 1.23 12.80
C LEU A 459 -11.94 0.97 14.14
N GLY A 460 -12.50 1.44 15.26
CA GLY A 460 -11.96 1.20 16.60
C GLY A 460 -11.87 -0.28 16.96
N ARG A 461 -12.86 -1.10 16.58
CA ARG A 461 -12.84 -2.56 16.74
C ARG A 461 -11.71 -3.20 15.92
N GLU A 462 -11.63 -2.92 14.63
CA GLU A 462 -10.61 -3.53 13.77
C GLU A 462 -9.18 -3.05 14.15
N LEU A 463 -9.02 -1.82 14.65
CA LEU A 463 -7.76 -1.33 15.20
C LEU A 463 -7.37 -2.05 16.50
N ALA A 464 -8.32 -2.31 17.41
CA ALA A 464 -8.05 -3.06 18.64
C ALA A 464 -7.68 -4.52 18.35
N LEU A 465 -8.39 -5.19 17.44
CA LEU A 465 -8.07 -6.54 16.97
C LEU A 465 -6.72 -6.57 16.24
N GLY A 466 -6.45 -5.59 15.39
CA GLY A 466 -5.19 -5.43 14.67
C GLY A 466 -4.00 -5.17 15.60
N ALA A 467 -4.19 -4.41 16.69
CA ALA A 467 -3.17 -4.18 17.71
C ALA A 467 -2.87 -5.45 18.51
N ALA A 468 -3.89 -6.21 18.93
CA ALA A 468 -3.71 -7.47 19.63
C ALA A 468 -2.98 -8.51 18.75
N LEU A 469 -3.42 -8.66 17.49
CA LEU A 469 -2.79 -9.57 16.53
C LEU A 469 -1.38 -9.10 16.15
N GLY A 470 -1.16 -7.79 16.02
CA GLY A 470 0.15 -7.19 15.81
C GLY A 470 1.11 -7.44 16.97
N ALA A 471 0.64 -7.37 18.22
CA ALA A 471 1.45 -7.74 19.38
C ALA A 471 1.86 -9.22 19.35
N VAL A 472 0.93 -10.13 18.99
CA VAL A 472 1.23 -11.55 18.82
C VAL A 472 2.27 -11.78 17.72
N VAL A 473 2.11 -11.16 16.55
CA VAL A 473 3.07 -11.26 15.44
C VAL A 473 4.44 -10.69 15.87
N PHE A 474 4.46 -9.51 16.49
CA PHE A 474 5.69 -8.89 16.97
C PHE A 474 6.44 -9.78 17.97
N VAL A 475 5.74 -10.41 18.92
CA VAL A 475 6.36 -11.35 19.87
C VAL A 475 6.85 -12.61 19.16
N ALA A 476 6.07 -13.18 18.25
CA ALA A 476 6.38 -14.44 17.57
C ALA A 476 7.54 -14.37 16.55
N VAL A 477 7.83 -13.20 15.96
CA VAL A 477 8.92 -13.05 14.98
C VAL A 477 10.29 -13.21 15.63
N PRO A 478 11.15 -14.15 15.21
CA PRO A 478 12.47 -14.33 15.79
C PRO A 478 13.41 -13.17 15.40
N ARG A 479 14.19 -12.67 16.36
CA ARG A 479 15.19 -11.62 16.14
C ARG A 479 16.52 -12.27 15.76
N VAL A 480 16.71 -12.54 14.48
CA VAL A 480 17.85 -13.32 13.99
C VAL A 480 19.12 -12.45 13.90
N GLU A 481 19.94 -12.51 14.95
CA GLU A 481 21.21 -11.79 15.08
C GLU A 481 22.17 -11.99 13.88
N GLY A 482 22.09 -13.16 13.21
CA GLY A 482 22.96 -13.53 12.08
C GLY A 482 22.81 -12.64 10.84
N LEU A 483 21.63 -12.09 10.57
CA LEU A 483 21.38 -11.22 9.41
C LEU A 483 22.09 -9.87 9.54
N ARG A 484 22.40 -9.41 10.75
CA ARG A 484 23.18 -8.17 11.00
C ARG A 484 24.59 -8.23 10.40
N ARG A 485 25.15 -9.43 10.21
CA ARG A 485 26.47 -9.62 9.58
C ARG A 485 26.43 -9.47 8.06
N PHE A 486 25.26 -9.60 7.44
CA PHE A 486 25.05 -9.52 5.99
C PHE A 486 24.08 -8.37 5.70
N ASN A 487 24.48 -7.15 6.10
CA ASN A 487 23.65 -5.97 6.03
C ASN A 487 23.93 -5.14 4.74
N PRO A 488 23.16 -5.30 3.64
CA PRO A 488 23.34 -4.48 2.45
C PRO A 488 23.00 -2.99 2.69
N PHE A 489 22.26 -2.65 3.75
CA PHE A 489 21.99 -1.26 4.13
C PHE A 489 23.17 -0.61 4.86
N ALA A 490 24.09 -1.39 5.45
CA ALA A 490 25.36 -0.86 5.97
C ALA A 490 26.25 -0.36 4.83
N ALA A 491 26.30 -1.10 3.71
CA ALA A 491 27.00 -0.67 2.49
C ALA A 491 26.34 0.57 1.83
N SER A 492 25.08 0.88 2.14
CA SER A 492 24.37 2.07 1.69
C SER A 492 24.20 3.15 2.77
N GLY A 493 24.82 3.02 3.95
CA GLY A 493 24.72 4.00 5.04
C GLY A 493 23.32 4.20 5.64
N LEU A 494 22.35 3.31 5.37
CA LEU A 494 20.96 3.37 5.85
C LEU A 494 20.77 2.83 7.29
N ASP A 495 21.86 2.43 7.95
CA ASP A 495 21.83 1.87 9.30
C ASP A 495 22.45 2.82 10.35
N LYS A 496 21.59 3.54 11.08
CA LYS A 496 21.99 4.39 12.21
C LYS A 496 22.64 3.61 13.36
N LEU A 497 22.40 2.31 13.50
CA LEU A 497 22.99 1.53 14.60
C LEU A 497 24.50 1.32 14.40
N GLN A 498 25.01 1.39 13.16
CA GLN A 498 26.46 1.48 12.91
C GLN A 498 27.05 2.85 13.22
N VAL A 499 26.29 3.95 13.21
CA VAL A 499 26.81 5.25 13.69
C VAL A 499 27.14 5.19 15.19
N ARG A 500 26.47 4.33 15.97
CA ARG A 500 26.90 4.00 17.34
C ARG A 500 28.19 3.16 17.43
N SER A 501 28.57 2.43 16.39
CA SER A 501 29.93 1.84 16.29
C SER A 501 31.00 2.87 15.86
N GLN A 502 30.59 4.02 15.32
CA GLN A 502 31.47 5.16 15.05
C GLN A 502 31.57 6.16 16.21
N ALA A 503 30.86 5.94 17.32
CA ALA A 503 30.80 6.86 18.46
C ALA A 503 31.44 6.31 19.75
N VAL A 504 32.58 5.62 19.62
CA VAL A 504 33.65 5.73 20.63
C VAL A 504 34.56 6.90 20.25
N MET A 505 33.97 8.09 20.07
CA MET A 505 34.68 9.37 19.94
C MET A 505 35.21 9.83 21.32
N GLY A 506 35.90 8.93 22.02
CA GLY A 506 36.46 9.16 23.36
C GLY A 506 37.99 9.23 23.38
N PHE A 507 38.65 8.99 22.25
CA PHE A 507 40.11 9.02 22.10
C PHE A 507 40.50 9.86 20.88
N THR A 508 39.85 11.02 20.77
CA THR A 508 40.18 12.13 19.86
C THR A 508 41.11 13.11 20.55
N ASP A 509 41.82 13.95 19.78
CA ASP A 509 42.71 15.01 20.29
C ASP A 509 41.94 16.17 21.01
N LYS A 510 40.64 15.98 21.29
CA LYS A 510 39.75 16.86 22.07
C LYS A 510 38.72 16.02 22.83
N VAL A 511 38.47 16.37 24.10
CA VAL A 511 37.43 15.78 24.98
C VAL A 511 36.69 16.87 25.76
N THR A 512 35.37 16.97 25.61
CA THR A 512 34.53 17.97 26.32
C THR A 512 33.97 17.42 27.63
N LEU A 513 33.91 18.26 28.67
CA LEU A 513 33.31 17.91 29.96
C LEU A 513 31.84 17.50 29.78
N GLY A 514 31.44 16.43 30.47
CA GLY A 514 30.13 15.76 30.32
C GLY A 514 30.15 14.54 29.39
N PHE A 515 31.09 14.45 28.44
CA PHE A 515 31.18 13.31 27.51
C PHE A 515 31.44 11.96 28.22
N PHE A 516 32.28 11.93 29.26
CA PHE A 516 32.53 10.70 30.03
C PHE A 516 31.26 10.06 30.61
N GLY A 517 30.20 10.85 30.84
CA GLY A 517 28.91 10.36 31.34
C GLY A 517 28.14 9.51 30.32
N THR A 518 28.32 9.75 29.01
CA THR A 518 27.72 8.91 27.95
C THR A 518 28.58 7.68 27.69
N LEU A 519 29.91 7.83 27.68
CA LEU A 519 30.84 6.70 27.52
C LEU A 519 30.66 5.64 28.61
N ARG A 520 30.55 6.05 29.89
CA ARG A 520 30.34 5.14 31.04
C ARG A 520 29.00 4.39 31.00
N ARG A 521 28.04 4.83 30.19
CA ARG A 521 26.74 4.15 29.98
C ARG A 521 26.74 3.22 28.76
N SER A 522 27.83 3.17 27.99
CA SER A 522 27.93 2.32 26.80
C SER A 522 28.34 0.90 27.17
N PRO A 523 27.58 -0.14 26.77
CA PRO A 523 27.99 -1.54 26.91
C PRO A 523 28.92 -2.01 25.77
N ALA A 524 29.36 -1.11 24.88
CA ALA A 524 30.21 -1.45 23.76
C ALA A 524 31.60 -1.92 24.22
N ARG A 525 32.04 -3.09 23.77
CA ARG A 525 33.40 -3.59 24.00
C ARG A 525 34.37 -2.86 23.08
N VAL A 526 35.28 -2.07 23.65
CA VAL A 526 36.32 -1.33 22.93
C VAL A 526 37.55 -2.21 22.70
N MET A 527 37.98 -2.93 23.74
CA MET A 527 39.19 -3.75 23.71
C MET A 527 39.07 -4.95 24.65
N ARG A 528 39.98 -5.90 24.48
CA ARG A 528 40.28 -6.98 25.42
C ARG A 528 41.78 -6.95 25.68
N VAL A 529 42.17 -6.87 26.95
CA VAL A 529 43.57 -6.96 27.40
C VAL A 529 43.76 -8.30 28.08
N LYS A 530 44.79 -9.05 27.68
CA LYS A 530 45.14 -10.35 28.26
C LYS A 530 46.62 -10.31 28.68
N PRO A 531 46.93 -10.36 30.00
CA PRO A 531 48.31 -10.49 30.43
C PRO A 531 48.88 -11.85 30.01
N GLU A 532 50.12 -11.86 29.54
CA GLU A 532 50.88 -13.06 29.26
C GLU A 532 51.56 -13.53 30.56
N ALA A 533 51.46 -14.82 30.87
CA ALA A 533 51.68 -15.31 32.23
C ALA A 533 53.17 -15.40 32.63
N ALA A 534 53.69 -14.31 33.20
CA ALA A 534 54.87 -14.33 34.06
C ALA A 534 54.52 -13.75 35.45
N GLY A 535 54.43 -14.62 36.47
CA GLY A 535 54.44 -14.23 37.89
C GLY A 535 53.14 -13.72 38.54
N LEU A 536 52.07 -13.43 37.80
CA LEU A 536 50.82 -12.86 38.36
C LEU A 536 49.91 -13.87 39.10
N ASN A 537 50.46 -14.59 40.09
CA ASN A 537 49.69 -15.42 41.04
C ASN A 537 49.18 -14.56 42.21
N GLY A 538 48.10 -13.81 41.99
CA GLY A 538 47.49 -12.97 43.02
C GLY A 538 46.30 -12.16 42.51
N ALA A 539 45.67 -11.39 43.41
CA ALA A 539 44.63 -10.45 43.04
C ALA A 539 45.16 -9.46 41.99
N HIS A 540 44.49 -9.37 40.84
CA HIS A 540 44.94 -8.50 39.76
C HIS A 540 44.94 -7.03 40.21
N PRO A 541 46.10 -6.32 40.18
CA PRO A 541 46.09 -4.88 40.38
C PRO A 541 45.26 -4.21 39.27
N PRO A 542 44.67 -3.03 39.52
CA PRO A 542 43.92 -2.30 38.50
C PRO A 542 44.80 -2.01 37.28
N ILE A 543 44.42 -2.57 36.13
CA ILE A 543 45.12 -2.33 34.86
C ILE A 543 44.69 -0.96 34.33
N TYR A 544 45.60 0.00 34.38
CA TYR A 544 45.43 1.30 33.75
C TYR A 544 45.89 1.22 32.29
N VAL A 545 44.93 1.36 31.37
CA VAL A 545 45.20 1.45 29.94
C VAL A 545 45.31 2.92 29.55
N ARG A 546 46.48 3.34 29.08
CA ARG A 546 46.77 4.66 28.54
C ARG A 546 46.28 4.75 27.09
N GLY A 547 45.64 5.86 26.76
CA GLY A 547 45.36 6.29 25.38
C GLY A 547 46.08 7.60 25.09
N ALA A 548 45.47 8.48 24.29
CA ALA A 548 45.99 9.83 24.10
C ALA A 548 45.93 10.66 25.40
N ALA A 549 46.98 11.42 25.66
CA ALA A 549 47.00 12.47 26.68
C ALA A 549 46.63 13.83 26.06
N LEU A 550 46.13 14.73 26.89
CA LEU A 550 45.68 16.08 26.53
C LEU A 550 46.31 17.06 27.53
N ASP A 551 46.72 18.23 27.08
CA ASP A 551 47.58 19.16 27.85
C ASP A 551 47.05 20.60 27.93
N ASP A 552 46.11 20.97 27.07
CA ASP A 552 45.40 22.25 27.09
C ASP A 552 43.97 22.08 27.62
N PHE A 553 43.45 23.11 28.32
CA PHE A 553 42.09 23.10 28.88
C PHE A 553 41.40 24.47 28.74
N ASP A 554 40.42 24.54 27.84
CA ASP A 554 39.67 25.77 27.48
C ASP A 554 38.59 26.19 28.51
N GLY A 555 38.57 25.56 29.69
CA GLY A 555 37.52 25.72 30.70
C GLY A 555 36.28 24.85 30.48
N LYS A 556 36.13 24.21 29.31
CA LYS A 556 35.03 23.30 28.96
C LYS A 556 35.50 21.97 28.37
N SER A 557 36.67 21.95 27.75
CA SER A 557 37.22 20.83 27.01
C SER A 557 38.73 20.75 27.21
N TRP A 558 39.22 19.53 27.27
CA TRP A 558 40.64 19.23 27.13
C TRP A 558 40.98 19.08 25.66
N THR A 559 42.13 19.61 25.25
CA THR A 559 42.67 19.60 23.89
C THR A 559 44.15 19.22 23.91
N LYS A 560 44.65 18.73 22.77
CA LYS A 560 46.09 18.56 22.57
C LYS A 560 46.67 19.79 21.87
N SER A 561 47.76 20.31 22.41
CA SER A 561 48.51 21.44 21.87
C SER A 561 49.45 20.98 20.74
N PRO A 562 49.43 21.62 19.55
CA PRO A 562 50.38 21.32 18.48
C PRO A 562 51.74 21.96 18.81
N LEU A 563 52.51 21.30 19.67
CA LEU A 563 53.84 21.73 20.08
C LEU A 563 54.92 21.07 19.22
N ASP A 564 55.91 21.86 18.83
CA ASP A 564 57.17 21.35 18.29
C ASP A 564 58.02 20.83 19.47
N PHE A 565 58.72 19.71 19.27
CA PHE A 565 59.52 19.09 20.33
C PHE A 565 60.80 18.45 19.80
N HIS A 566 61.84 18.46 20.63
CA HIS A 566 63.09 17.75 20.35
C HIS A 566 63.04 16.33 20.89
N PHE A 567 63.62 15.38 20.15
CA PHE A 567 63.73 13.99 20.58
C PHE A 567 65.09 13.35 20.29
N HIS A 568 65.48 12.38 21.12
CA HIS A 568 66.76 11.67 21.00
C HIS A 568 66.58 10.31 20.32
N GLU A 569 67.17 10.14 19.13
CA GLU A 569 67.20 8.87 18.40
C GLU A 569 68.64 8.48 18.10
N ASN A 570 69.06 7.27 18.49
CA ASN A 570 70.40 6.72 18.24
C ASN A 570 71.56 7.69 18.60
N GLY A 571 71.41 8.46 19.69
CA GLY A 571 72.41 9.43 20.16
C GLY A 571 72.43 10.78 19.39
N ARG A 572 71.45 11.04 18.52
CA ARG A 572 71.27 12.32 17.82
C ARG A 572 70.01 13.02 18.29
N VAL A 573 70.02 14.35 18.28
CA VAL A 573 68.83 15.17 18.56
C VAL A 573 68.12 15.48 17.25
N HIS A 574 66.84 15.18 17.20
CA HIS A 574 65.93 15.44 16.09
C HIS A 574 64.87 16.46 16.53
N GLU A 575 64.41 17.30 15.60
CA GLU A 575 63.35 18.29 15.84
C GLU A 575 62.08 17.85 15.11
N ALA A 576 61.00 17.64 15.84
CA ALA A 576 59.68 17.33 15.30
C ALA A 576 58.89 18.62 15.15
N ARG A 577 58.52 18.95 13.90
CA ARG A 577 57.65 20.10 13.59
C ARG A 577 56.24 19.63 13.25
N GLY A 578 55.25 20.12 14.01
CA GLY A 578 53.83 19.83 13.79
C GLY A 578 53.30 18.60 14.52
N ASP A 579 53.17 18.69 15.85
CA ASP A 579 52.41 17.78 16.74
C ASP A 579 52.96 16.35 16.95
N ARG A 580 53.63 15.74 15.95
CA ARG A 580 54.06 14.32 16.00
C ARG A 580 55.37 14.05 15.28
N ALA A 581 56.13 13.07 15.79
CA ALA A 581 57.32 12.49 15.18
C ALA A 581 57.07 11.05 14.73
N TRP A 582 57.68 10.62 13.62
CA TRP A 582 57.55 9.26 13.09
C TRP A 582 58.74 8.39 13.46
N VAL A 583 58.47 7.19 13.98
CA VAL A 583 59.48 6.15 14.25
C VAL A 583 59.21 4.94 13.34
N PRO A 584 60.16 4.56 12.47
CA PRO A 584 60.05 3.34 11.67
C PRO A 584 60.22 2.09 12.54
N ALA A 585 59.56 0.98 12.18
CA ALA A 585 59.73 -0.28 12.88
C ALA A 585 61.12 -0.91 12.62
N SER A 586 61.79 -1.34 13.69
CA SER A 586 63.09 -2.03 13.62
C SER A 586 62.87 -3.54 13.53
N GLY A 587 62.60 -4.02 12.31
CA GLY A 587 62.24 -5.41 12.06
C GLY A 587 60.76 -5.68 12.29
N ALA A 588 60.41 -6.73 13.04
CA ALA A 588 59.03 -7.13 13.29
C ALA A 588 58.33 -6.32 14.41
N ALA A 589 59.10 -5.68 15.29
CA ALA A 589 58.61 -4.97 16.46
C ALA A 589 59.16 -3.54 16.54
N LEU A 590 58.44 -2.69 17.25
CA LEU A 590 58.81 -1.34 17.63
C LEU A 590 59.45 -1.37 19.02
N THR A 591 60.76 -1.13 19.05
CA THR A 591 61.55 -0.98 20.29
C THR A 591 61.66 0.49 20.68
N PHE A 592 61.28 0.82 21.90
CA PHE A 592 61.46 2.15 22.49
C PHE A 592 62.90 2.30 23.04
N PRO A 593 63.35 3.51 23.45
CA PRO A 593 64.79 3.81 23.67
C PRO A 593 65.55 2.93 24.67
N LEU A 594 64.84 2.22 25.56
CA LEU A 594 65.41 1.15 26.38
C LEU A 594 64.84 -0.20 25.95
N PRO A 595 65.69 -1.20 25.62
CA PRO A 595 65.23 -2.55 25.29
C PRO A 595 64.53 -3.20 26.50
N PRO A 596 63.58 -4.12 26.26
CA PRO A 596 62.85 -4.77 27.34
C PRO A 596 63.76 -5.64 28.21
N SER A 597 63.53 -5.60 29.52
CA SER A 597 64.31 -6.37 30.50
C SER A 597 63.66 -7.73 30.80
N PRO A 598 64.44 -8.80 31.09
CA PRO A 598 63.87 -10.10 31.47
C PRO A 598 63.00 -9.98 32.73
N GLY A 599 61.71 -10.31 32.60
CA GLY A 599 60.73 -10.25 33.69
C GLY A 599 59.73 -9.08 33.61
N GLU A 600 59.86 -8.18 32.63
CA GLU A 600 58.83 -7.16 32.38
C GLU A 600 57.49 -7.77 31.94
N PRO A 601 56.34 -7.24 32.41
CA PRO A 601 55.02 -7.78 32.08
C PRO A 601 54.66 -7.54 30.61
N ALA A 602 54.18 -8.60 29.95
CA ALA A 602 53.69 -8.57 28.58
C ALA A 602 52.16 -8.67 28.52
N TYR A 603 51.55 -7.98 27.57
CA TYR A 603 50.10 -7.91 27.37
C TYR A 603 49.74 -8.09 25.89
N GLU A 604 48.80 -8.99 25.62
CA GLU A 604 48.13 -9.12 24.32
C GLU A 604 46.87 -8.24 24.33
N ILE A 605 46.80 -7.24 23.44
CA ILE A 605 45.64 -6.37 23.27
C ILE A 605 44.93 -6.69 21.96
N GLU A 606 43.63 -6.93 22.06
CA GLU A 606 42.69 -7.13 20.96
C GLU A 606 41.71 -5.93 20.92
N LEU A 607 41.86 -5.06 19.93
CA LEU A 607 40.96 -3.93 19.66
C LEU A 607 39.81 -4.37 18.75
N TYR A 608 38.58 -4.05 19.16
CA TYR A 608 37.42 -4.13 18.28
C TYR A 608 37.42 -2.95 17.28
N PRO A 609 36.74 -3.07 16.12
CA PRO A 609 36.72 -2.03 15.09
C PRO A 609 36.40 -0.62 15.62
N ILE A 610 37.36 0.30 15.49
CA ILE A 610 37.27 1.67 16.01
C ILE A 610 38.07 2.65 15.13
N ARG A 611 37.49 3.81 14.80
CA ARG A 611 38.17 4.85 14.01
C ARG A 611 39.08 5.74 14.84
N VAL A 612 40.04 5.15 15.54
CA VAL A 612 41.14 5.88 16.20
C VAL A 612 42.47 5.28 15.77
N SER A 613 43.50 6.12 15.63
CA SER A 613 44.89 5.69 15.41
C SER A 613 45.68 5.55 16.72
N VAL A 614 45.15 6.04 17.85
CA VAL A 614 45.75 5.92 19.18
C VAL A 614 46.04 4.44 19.50
N LEU A 615 47.31 4.14 19.75
CA LEU A 615 47.74 2.86 20.27
C LEU A 615 47.56 2.86 21.80
N PHE A 616 46.89 1.85 22.32
CA PHE A 616 46.65 1.75 23.76
C PHE A 616 47.78 0.97 24.44
N THR A 617 48.30 1.46 25.55
CA THR A 617 49.39 0.81 26.29
C THR A 617 49.02 0.57 27.75
N VAL A 618 49.63 -0.43 28.37
CA VAL A 618 49.53 -0.66 29.83
C VAL A 618 50.85 -0.19 30.43
N GLY A 619 50.89 1.03 30.96
CA GLY A 619 52.15 1.68 31.37
C GLY A 619 53.01 2.15 30.19
N ALA A 620 54.28 2.45 30.46
CA ALA A 620 55.24 2.91 29.45
C ALA A 620 55.70 1.75 28.55
N PRO A 621 55.48 1.81 27.22
CA PRO A 621 55.85 0.74 26.30
C PRO A 621 57.37 0.64 26.15
N ARG A 622 57.90 -0.58 26.19
CA ARG A 622 59.29 -0.93 25.86
C ARG A 622 59.39 -1.63 24.51
N LEU A 623 58.40 -2.46 24.20
CA LEU A 623 58.27 -3.13 22.90
C LEU A 623 56.80 -3.21 22.50
N VAL A 624 56.51 -2.93 21.23
CA VAL A 624 55.19 -3.14 20.60
C VAL A 624 55.36 -4.02 19.36
N ASP A 625 54.63 -5.11 19.27
CA ASP A 625 54.66 -6.07 18.16
C ASP A 625 53.27 -6.23 17.53
N GLY A 626 53.20 -6.36 16.20
CA GLY A 626 51.95 -6.45 15.43
C GLY A 626 51.32 -5.13 14.98
N VAL A 627 52.04 -3.99 15.05
CA VAL A 627 51.51 -2.65 14.69
C VAL A 627 52.27 -2.03 13.52
N GLY A 628 51.80 -2.29 12.30
CA GLY A 628 52.19 -1.55 11.08
C GLY A 628 53.69 -1.61 10.74
N ARG A 629 54.17 -0.59 9.99
CA ARG A 629 55.59 -0.40 9.62
C ARG A 629 56.30 0.69 10.44
N GLY A 630 55.62 1.23 11.44
CA GLY A 630 56.05 2.35 12.25
C GLY A 630 54.89 3.01 12.98
N VAL A 631 55.21 3.90 13.90
CA VAL A 631 54.24 4.67 14.70
C VAL A 631 54.62 6.14 14.73
N TRP A 632 53.62 6.98 14.93
CA TRP A 632 53.80 8.34 15.38
C TRP A 632 53.85 8.38 16.91
N PHE A 633 54.65 9.27 17.47
CA PHE A 633 54.57 9.66 18.87
C PHE A 633 54.56 11.18 19.01
N ASP A 634 54.22 11.68 20.18
CA ASP A 634 54.16 13.11 20.47
C ASP A 634 54.89 13.51 21.76
N HIS A 635 54.89 14.81 22.06
CA HIS A 635 55.48 15.39 23.26
C HIS A 635 54.84 14.90 24.56
N THR A 636 53.70 14.22 24.51
CA THR A 636 52.98 13.63 25.65
C THR A 636 53.22 12.12 25.79
N ASP A 637 54.15 11.54 25.04
CA ASP A 637 54.42 10.09 24.95
C ASP A 637 53.20 9.26 24.51
N SER A 638 52.22 9.88 23.84
CA SER A 638 51.09 9.17 23.24
C SER A 638 51.52 8.58 21.90
N VAL A 639 51.25 7.29 21.69
CA VAL A 639 51.65 6.55 20.49
C VAL A 639 50.46 6.37 19.56
N TYR A 640 50.66 6.50 18.25
CA TYR A 640 49.62 6.36 17.24
C TYR A 640 50.12 5.50 16.06
N ALA A 641 49.27 4.59 15.58
CA ALA A 641 49.50 3.86 14.33
C ALA A 641 49.39 4.79 13.11
N ALA A 642 49.99 4.38 11.99
CA ALA A 642 49.88 5.09 10.71
C ALA A 642 48.46 5.15 10.14
N GLU A 643 47.64 4.14 10.43
CA GLU A 643 46.25 4.02 9.98
C GLU A 643 45.30 3.81 11.18
N PRO A 644 44.06 4.32 11.15
CA PRO A 644 43.07 4.03 12.18
C PRO A 644 42.66 2.55 12.22
N PHE A 645 42.36 2.03 13.41
CA PHE A 645 41.97 0.63 13.64
C PHE A 645 40.53 0.27 13.18
N ALA A 646 40.14 0.72 11.98
CA ALA A 646 38.80 0.59 11.43
C ALA A 646 38.35 -0.86 11.18
N GLY A 647 39.30 -1.81 11.06
CA GLY A 647 39.04 -3.26 11.00
C GLY A 647 39.22 -3.99 12.34
N GLY A 648 39.55 -3.27 13.42
CA GLY A 648 40.12 -3.85 14.64
C GLY A 648 41.62 -4.14 14.49
N ALA A 649 42.27 -4.57 15.57
CA ALA A 649 43.68 -4.96 15.55
C ALA A 649 44.02 -5.92 16.71
N ARG A 650 45.10 -6.67 16.56
CA ARG A 650 45.70 -7.44 17.65
C ARG A 650 47.19 -7.20 17.68
N TYR A 651 47.71 -6.81 18.85
CA TYR A 651 49.11 -6.46 19.05
C TYR A 651 49.56 -6.87 20.45
N LYS A 652 50.87 -7.04 20.60
CA LYS A 652 51.52 -7.42 21.86
C LYS A 652 52.38 -6.25 22.35
N ILE A 653 52.37 -6.03 23.66
CA ILE A 653 53.12 -4.95 24.31
C ILE A 653 53.93 -5.55 25.45
N VAL A 654 55.20 -5.16 25.56
CA VAL A 654 56.00 -5.32 26.78
C VAL A 654 56.16 -3.92 27.38
N SER A 655 55.90 -3.80 28.69
CA SER A 655 55.87 -2.52 29.38
C SER A 655 56.74 -2.53 30.62
N ALA A 656 57.23 -1.35 31.01
CA ALA A 656 57.94 -1.19 32.28
C ALA A 656 57.07 -1.59 33.48
N SER A 657 57.67 -2.16 34.52
CA SER A 657 56.99 -2.46 35.78
C SER A 657 56.48 -1.18 36.46
N PRO A 658 55.32 -1.20 37.15
CA PRO A 658 54.81 -0.03 37.87
C PRO A 658 55.85 0.50 38.88
N GLY A 659 56.20 1.78 38.76
CA GLY A 659 57.24 2.42 39.57
C GLY A 659 58.65 2.47 38.94
N GLN A 660 58.86 1.82 37.78
CA GLN A 660 60.06 2.00 36.93
C GLN A 660 59.76 2.91 35.72
N GLU A 661 59.01 3.99 35.95
CA GLU A 661 58.96 5.09 34.99
C GLU A 661 60.35 5.72 34.87
N PRO A 662 60.81 6.10 33.66
CA PRO A 662 62.17 6.60 33.46
C PRO A 662 62.37 7.93 34.18
N THR A 663 63.02 7.88 35.34
CA THR A 663 63.45 9.07 36.11
C THR A 663 64.85 9.57 35.72
N ASP A 664 65.57 8.82 34.89
CA ASP A 664 66.89 9.22 34.38
C ASP A 664 66.76 10.21 33.23
N ALA A 665 67.38 11.38 33.38
CA ALA A 665 67.51 12.41 32.34
C ALA A 665 68.28 11.93 31.08
N ALA A 666 68.87 10.74 31.10
CA ALA A 666 69.47 10.08 29.94
C ALA A 666 68.48 9.24 29.11
N THR A 667 67.25 9.05 29.61
CA THR A 667 66.16 8.29 28.95
C THR A 667 64.94 9.16 28.65
N ASP A 668 64.92 10.41 29.11
CA ASP A 668 63.91 11.35 28.65
C ASP A 668 64.10 11.56 27.14
N LEU A 669 63.05 11.34 26.35
CA LEU A 669 63.07 11.76 24.95
C LEU A 669 63.10 13.28 24.85
N ARG A 670 62.98 14.05 25.95
CA ARG A 670 63.06 15.51 25.95
C ARG A 670 64.43 16.01 26.40
N ALA A 671 65.06 16.80 25.54
CA ALA A 671 65.73 18.01 26.00
C ALA A 671 64.72 19.17 25.90
N ARG A 672 64.17 19.61 27.05
CA ARG A 672 63.41 20.87 27.10
C ARG A 672 64.41 22.03 27.12
N ALA A 673 64.33 22.88 26.09
CA ALA A 673 64.94 24.21 26.05
C ALA A 673 63.84 25.27 26.23
#